data_AF-A0AAE0ZF02-F1
#
_entry.id   AF-A0AAE0ZF02-F1
#
_cell.length_a   1.000
_cell.length_b   1.000
_cell.length_c   1.000
_cell.angle_alpha   90.00
_cell.angle_beta   90.00
_cell.angle_gamma   90.00
#
_symmetry.space_group_name_H-M   'P 1'
#
loop_
_entity.id
_entity.type
_entity.pdbx_description
1 polymer ?
#
loop_
_entity_poly.entity_id
_entity_poly.type
_entity_poly.pdbx_seq_one_letter_code
_entity_poly.pdbx_strand_id
1 'polypeptide(L)'
;MIRGESGAGKTENTKKVIMYFANVAAGQQKKSDEPDSKKKEGTLEDQIVQTNPVLEAYGNAKTTRNNNSSRFFTFPETQAFITNLKISARPNLLFLINIFTRFSSHLQPHTFDPLTPELLCYVDYCCVVQGSLEDQIIQANPVMEAYGNAKTTRNNNSSRFGGLEEQIIQANPVLEAFGNSKTIRNNNSSRFGKFIRIHFGPQGKIAGADIETYLLEKSRVTFQQPAERNYHIFYQIMSPAFADMHQKLLISPDPALYAFTNQGSLVVDGIDDTEEMKITDDAFDVLGFTPEEKGSLYKCTAAIIHFGEMKFKQRPREEQAEADGTAEAEKVAFMLGINAGDLLKGLLKPKIKVGSEYVTQGRNIDQVTYSVAALAKSLYDRMFAWLVKRVNKTLDTKNKRQFFIGVLDIAGFEIFDFNSFEQLCINYTNERLQQFFNHHMFILEQEEYKKEGIDWEFIDFGMDLQASIDLIEKPMGILSILEEECMFPKASDKTFLDKLNGNHLGKSKAYGKAGKPKKAGQVEAHFELHHYAGSVPYNIAGWLEKNKDPLNETVVDLLSHSKEALVQLLFATPEEAAGGGGGKKKKSSAFQTISSVHKESLNKLMKNLYSTHPHFVRCIIPNEFKQPGQIDSFLVLHQLQCNGVLEGIRICRKGFPNRIIYSEFKQRYSILAPNAIPEGFVDGKKCTGNILQALQLDTNEYKLGTTKVFFKAGVLGTLEDMRDERLSKIIAMFQAHIRGYLMRKSYKKLQDQRIGLSVIQRNIRKWLGLKNWLWWRLYVKVKPLLNIARAEDEMKVKEEELAKTKAELEKTEKLRKELEEQNVGLLQAKNDLYIQLQAEQDTLIDAEEKIEKLISQKVEYEAQLKEMEERLLDEEDAAADLEEKKKKMDAENKALKEDIEDLENTLAKAEQEKQTKDNQIKTLQDEMAAQDEQLSKVNKEKKNLEELQKKTLEDLQAEEDKVNHLNKLKTKLEQTLDELEDNLEREKKVRGDVEKAKRKLEQDLKSTQETVEDLERAKRELEENVRRKDMEINGLNSKLEDEQSLVAQLQRKIKELQALTMLTRSARSKQISRFTCLDRLIPRGIYLKATCLLLLGCASGTWNFSSVMSLFRFTWRLLSSGRIAGLVCPSNLAT
;
A
#
# COMPACT_ATOMS: atom_id res chain seq x y z
N MET A 1 16.11 5.70 0.75
CA MET A 1 15.07 5.58 -0.30
C MET A 1 15.59 6.22 -1.56
N ILE A 2 15.58 5.50 -2.68
CA ILE A 2 16.17 5.97 -3.94
C ILE A 2 15.03 6.11 -4.98
N ARG A 3 14.97 7.25 -5.68
CA ARG A 3 13.88 7.67 -6.58
C ARG A 3 14.43 8.34 -7.83
N GLY A 4 13.55 8.80 -8.71
CA GLY A 4 13.86 9.44 -10.00
C GLY A 4 13.48 8.52 -11.17
N GLU A 5 13.58 9.04 -12.38
CA GLU A 5 13.21 8.31 -13.60
C GLU A 5 14.30 7.31 -14.03
N SER A 6 15.57 7.55 -13.69
CA SER A 6 16.69 6.66 -14.04
C SER A 6 16.69 5.38 -13.20
N GLY A 7 16.02 4.33 -13.69
CA GLY A 7 15.99 3.00 -13.07
C GLY A 7 17.39 2.43 -12.81
N ALA A 8 18.27 2.45 -13.82
CA ALA A 8 19.68 2.04 -13.68
C ALA A 8 20.39 2.80 -12.54
N GLY A 9 20.17 4.11 -12.44
CA GLY A 9 20.71 4.95 -11.38
C GLY A 9 20.17 4.62 -9.99
N LYS A 10 18.96 4.04 -9.87
CA LYS A 10 18.45 3.53 -8.60
C LYS A 10 19.24 2.29 -8.17
N THR A 11 19.29 1.27 -9.03
CA THR A 11 19.93 -0.03 -8.74
C THR A 11 21.42 0.11 -8.44
N GLU A 12 22.16 0.90 -9.23
CA GLU A 12 23.59 1.15 -8.98
C GLU A 12 23.85 1.95 -7.70
N ASN A 13 22.97 2.89 -7.33
CA ASN A 13 23.09 3.59 -6.06
C ASN A 13 22.70 2.68 -4.87
N THR A 14 21.74 1.77 -5.04
CA THR A 14 21.41 0.71 -4.07
C THR A 14 22.63 -0.16 -3.78
N LYS A 15 23.31 -0.68 -4.82
CA LYS A 15 24.57 -1.45 -4.67
C LYS A 15 25.63 -0.66 -3.91
N LYS A 16 25.89 0.59 -4.29
CA LYS A 16 26.92 1.44 -3.67
C LYS A 16 26.63 1.75 -2.20
N VAL A 17 25.36 1.97 -1.83
CA VAL A 17 24.93 2.17 -0.44
C VAL A 17 25.09 0.89 0.39
N ILE A 18 24.71 -0.27 -0.15
CA ILE A 18 24.86 -1.58 0.53
C ILE A 18 26.34 -1.90 0.72
N MET A 19 27.15 -1.79 -0.34
CA MET A 19 28.59 -2.02 -0.32
C MET A 19 29.30 -1.08 0.67
N TYR A 20 28.86 0.18 0.77
CA TYR A 20 29.37 1.11 1.79
C TYR A 20 29.08 0.62 3.22
N PHE A 21 27.85 0.21 3.53
CA PHE A 21 27.52 -0.33 4.86
C PHE A 21 28.30 -1.61 5.19
N ALA A 22 28.42 -2.53 4.24
CA ALA A 22 29.21 -3.76 4.37
C ALA A 22 30.69 -3.46 4.62
N ASN A 23 31.31 -2.58 3.82
CA ASN A 23 32.71 -2.18 3.98
C ASN A 23 32.99 -1.45 5.30
N VAL A 24 32.07 -0.59 5.77
CA VAL A 24 32.18 0.10 7.07
C VAL A 24 32.07 -0.88 8.24
N ALA A 25 31.24 -1.93 8.13
CA ALA A 25 31.16 -2.99 9.13
C ALA A 25 32.42 -3.87 9.15
N ALA A 26 32.83 -4.40 7.99
CA ALA A 26 34.01 -5.24 7.84
C ALA A 26 35.32 -4.51 8.24
N GLY A 27 35.43 -3.21 7.92
CA GLY A 27 36.57 -2.36 8.29
C GLY A 27 36.77 -2.16 9.80
N GLN A 28 35.75 -2.47 10.62
CA GLN A 28 35.86 -2.49 12.08
C GLN A 28 36.29 -3.85 12.63
N GLN A 29 36.10 -4.95 11.90
CA GLN A 29 36.45 -6.30 12.37
C GLN A 29 37.96 -6.59 12.27
N LYS A 30 38.64 -6.16 11.19
CA LYS A 30 40.07 -6.45 10.91
C LYS A 30 41.09 -5.76 11.86
N LYS A 31 40.74 -5.46 13.11
CA LYS A 31 41.58 -4.72 14.07
C LYS A 31 41.62 -5.26 15.52
N SER A 32 40.91 -6.34 15.85
CA SER A 32 40.86 -6.84 17.23
C SER A 32 41.64 -8.15 17.49
N ASP A 33 41.71 -9.09 16.56
CA ASP A 33 42.10 -10.48 16.87
C ASP A 33 43.05 -11.14 15.84
N GLU A 34 43.87 -12.06 16.37
CA GLU A 34 44.88 -12.95 15.72
C GLU A 34 46.16 -12.29 15.12
N PRO A 35 47.36 -12.90 15.29
CA PRO A 35 48.62 -12.41 14.72
C PRO A 35 48.93 -12.96 13.31
N ASP A 36 49.64 -12.16 12.50
CA ASP A 36 50.03 -12.47 11.11
C ASP A 36 50.69 -13.84 10.92
N SER A 37 50.03 -14.75 10.20
CA SER A 37 50.65 -16.01 9.71
C SER A 37 49.95 -16.64 8.48
N LYS A 38 49.54 -15.82 7.51
CA LYS A 38 49.20 -16.27 6.13
C LYS A 38 49.58 -15.20 5.10
N LYS A 39 49.74 -15.60 3.83
CA LYS A 39 50.32 -14.76 2.76
C LYS A 39 49.52 -13.46 2.59
N LYS A 40 50.23 -12.33 2.56
CA LYS A 40 49.66 -11.01 2.23
C LYS A 40 49.66 -10.81 0.72
N GLU A 41 48.47 -10.80 0.14
CA GLU A 41 48.22 -9.93 -1.01
C GLU A 41 48.03 -8.51 -0.46
N GLY A 42 48.65 -7.53 -1.12
CA GLY A 42 48.61 -6.13 -0.69
C GLY A 42 47.22 -5.53 -0.84
N THR A 43 46.93 -4.49 -0.06
CA THR A 43 45.73 -3.67 -0.30
C THR A 43 45.82 -2.98 -1.67
N LEU A 44 44.70 -2.48 -2.20
CA LEU A 44 44.70 -1.68 -3.43
C LEU A 44 45.64 -0.46 -3.31
N GLU A 45 45.76 0.09 -2.11
CA GLU A 45 46.66 1.19 -1.76
C GLU A 45 48.14 0.74 -1.83
N ASP A 46 48.47 -0.45 -1.32
CA ASP A 46 49.81 -1.05 -1.45
C ASP A 46 50.15 -1.37 -2.92
N GLN A 47 49.18 -1.85 -3.72
CA GLN A 47 49.37 -2.15 -5.14
C GLN A 47 49.67 -0.87 -5.95
N ILE A 48 48.94 0.22 -5.69
CA ILE A 48 49.21 1.53 -6.27
C ILE A 48 50.61 2.02 -5.87
N VAL A 49 50.98 1.93 -4.59
CA VAL A 49 52.34 2.28 -4.12
C VAL A 49 53.43 1.39 -4.76
N GLN A 50 53.16 0.12 -5.06
CA GLN A 50 54.09 -0.78 -5.75
C GLN A 50 54.26 -0.49 -7.25
N THR A 51 53.41 0.33 -7.86
CA THR A 51 53.63 0.81 -9.25
C THR A 51 54.62 1.97 -9.35
N ASN A 52 54.85 2.74 -8.28
CA ASN A 52 55.80 3.87 -8.30
C ASN A 52 57.23 3.45 -8.73
N PRO A 53 57.85 2.38 -8.20
CA PRO A 53 59.19 1.95 -8.63
C PRO A 53 59.29 1.65 -10.14
N VAL A 54 58.20 1.18 -10.77
CA VAL A 54 58.16 0.91 -12.22
C VAL A 54 58.04 2.22 -13.01
N LEU A 55 57.19 3.15 -12.56
CA LEU A 55 57.04 4.46 -13.18
C LEU A 55 58.31 5.33 -13.01
N GLU A 56 58.97 5.26 -11.85
CA GLU A 56 60.23 5.96 -11.61
C GLU A 56 61.38 5.43 -12.48
N ALA A 57 61.40 4.12 -12.77
CA ALA A 57 62.40 3.50 -13.64
C ALA A 57 62.27 3.91 -15.12
N TYR A 58 61.07 4.29 -15.57
CA TYR A 58 60.82 4.75 -16.95
C TYR A 58 60.76 6.28 -17.11
N GLY A 59 60.52 7.05 -16.04
CA GLY A 59 60.15 8.47 -16.13
C GLY A 59 61.18 9.50 -15.66
N ASN A 60 62.26 9.10 -14.98
CA ASN A 60 63.16 10.03 -14.29
C ASN A 60 64.55 10.13 -14.95
N ALA A 61 65.05 11.37 -15.06
CA ALA A 61 66.40 11.65 -15.59
C ALA A 61 67.22 12.54 -14.64
N LYS A 62 68.51 12.24 -14.50
CA LYS A 62 69.45 12.98 -13.64
C LYS A 62 69.69 14.40 -14.19
N THR A 63 69.66 15.39 -13.31
CA THR A 63 69.98 16.80 -13.64
C THR A 63 71.09 17.34 -12.74
N THR A 64 71.71 18.45 -13.12
CA THR A 64 72.83 19.08 -12.37
C THR A 64 72.43 19.70 -11.03
N ARG A 65 71.13 19.75 -10.68
CA ARG A 65 70.63 20.22 -9.39
C ARG A 65 69.76 19.21 -8.63
N ASN A 66 69.32 18.13 -9.27
CA ASN A 66 68.51 17.08 -8.63
C ASN A 66 68.74 15.72 -9.32
N ASN A 67 68.98 14.68 -8.52
CA ASN A 67 69.20 13.32 -8.99
C ASN A 67 67.91 12.57 -9.37
N ASN A 68 66.73 13.03 -8.94
CA ASN A 68 65.45 12.40 -9.29
C ASN A 68 64.41 13.47 -9.74
N SER A 69 64.24 13.63 -11.06
CA SER A 69 63.34 14.62 -11.65
C SER A 69 62.41 13.98 -12.67
N SER A 70 61.12 13.92 -12.35
CA SER A 70 60.05 13.51 -13.26
C SER A 70 59.85 14.54 -14.38
N ARG A 71 59.34 14.06 -15.53
CA ARG A 71 58.94 14.89 -16.69
C ARG A 71 57.53 14.60 -17.21
N PHE A 72 56.74 13.78 -16.52
CA PHE A 72 55.35 13.53 -16.92
C PHE A 72 54.39 14.60 -16.39
N PHE A 73 53.51 15.08 -17.27
CA PHE A 73 52.52 16.12 -16.98
C PHE A 73 51.17 15.63 -17.51
N THR A 74 50.32 15.11 -16.64
CA THR A 74 49.01 14.54 -17.00
C THR A 74 47.95 14.91 -15.96
N PHE A 75 46.80 15.40 -16.46
CA PHE A 75 45.61 15.71 -15.67
C PHE A 75 44.82 14.43 -15.33
N PRO A 76 44.28 14.34 -14.10
CA PRO A 76 43.05 13.60 -13.83
C PRO A 76 41.94 14.59 -13.43
N GLU A 77 40.96 14.82 -14.31
CA GLU A 77 39.74 15.56 -13.95
C GLU A 77 38.82 14.68 -13.10
N THR A 78 38.71 14.97 -11.80
CA THR A 78 37.62 14.46 -10.94
C THR A 78 37.31 15.50 -9.86
N GLN A 79 36.34 16.38 -10.12
CA GLN A 79 35.99 17.45 -9.20
C GLN A 79 34.48 17.52 -8.92
N ALA A 80 34.16 17.78 -7.64
CA ALA A 80 32.87 18.28 -7.14
C ALA A 80 31.58 17.46 -7.43
N PHE A 81 31.39 16.33 -6.74
CA PHE A 81 30.08 16.04 -6.13
C PHE A 81 30.13 15.09 -4.90
N ILE A 82 30.80 15.49 -3.82
CA ILE A 82 30.56 15.06 -2.43
C ILE A 82 31.09 16.17 -1.50
N THR A 83 30.19 16.91 -0.86
CA THR A 83 30.58 17.98 0.09
C THR A 83 29.49 18.19 1.15
N ASN A 84 29.08 17.10 1.81
CA ASN A 84 28.35 17.11 3.09
C ASN A 84 28.26 15.67 3.64
N LEU A 85 29.37 15.15 4.20
CA LEU A 85 29.49 14.03 5.17
C LEU A 85 30.96 13.61 5.28
N LYS A 86 31.78 14.39 6.01
CA LYS A 86 33.11 13.94 6.44
C LYS A 86 32.96 13.23 7.78
N ILE A 87 33.39 11.97 7.85
CA ILE A 87 33.58 11.25 9.12
C ILE A 87 35.08 10.93 9.26
N SER A 88 35.63 11.20 10.44
CA SER A 88 37.07 11.18 10.76
C SER A 88 37.84 9.94 10.25
N ALA A 89 38.62 10.11 9.19
CA ALA A 89 39.83 9.32 8.93
C ALA A 89 41.04 10.03 9.56
N ARG A 90 41.88 9.32 10.33
CA ARG A 90 42.97 9.94 11.12
C ARG A 90 44.34 9.84 10.45
N PRO A 91 45.16 10.91 10.43
CA PRO A 91 46.54 10.84 9.98
C PRO A 91 47.41 10.15 11.06
N ASN A 92 47.94 8.96 10.78
CA ASN A 92 48.97 8.32 11.63
C ASN A 92 50.09 7.59 10.85
N LEU A 93 49.98 7.39 9.52
CA LEU A 93 50.96 6.60 8.76
C LEU A 93 52.28 7.37 8.48
N LEU A 94 52.20 8.69 8.22
CA LEU A 94 53.37 9.52 7.90
C LEU A 94 54.36 9.75 9.07
N PHE A 95 53.97 9.45 10.30
CA PHE A 95 54.82 9.71 11.48
C PHE A 95 55.77 8.54 11.82
N LEU A 96 55.44 7.32 11.41
CA LEU A 96 56.28 6.14 11.69
C LEU A 96 57.51 6.05 10.77
N ILE A 97 57.40 6.50 9.52
CA ILE A 97 58.49 6.46 8.53
C ILE A 97 59.61 7.46 8.90
N ASN A 98 59.28 8.60 9.51
CA ASN A 98 60.25 9.63 9.91
C ASN A 98 61.10 9.29 11.16
N ILE A 99 60.75 8.25 11.90
CA ILE A 99 61.50 7.84 13.10
C ILE A 99 62.65 6.88 12.74
N PHE A 100 62.42 5.96 11.80
CA PHE A 100 63.42 4.97 11.40
C PHE A 100 64.62 5.57 10.66
N THR A 101 64.41 6.62 9.85
CA THR A 101 65.48 7.25 9.04
C THR A 101 66.40 8.18 9.83
N ARG A 102 66.00 8.67 11.02
CA ARG A 102 66.84 9.60 11.81
C ARG A 102 67.81 8.94 12.79
N PHE A 103 67.55 7.71 13.23
CA PHE A 103 68.44 7.03 14.19
C PHE A 103 69.71 6.44 13.55
N SER A 104 69.81 6.37 12.22
CA SER A 104 70.90 5.70 11.51
C SER A 104 72.07 6.63 11.10
N SER A 105 72.21 7.81 11.70
CA SER A 105 73.09 8.88 11.18
C SER A 105 74.09 9.49 12.18
N HIS A 106 74.17 9.01 13.42
CA HIS A 106 75.11 9.49 14.44
C HIS A 106 75.78 8.32 15.18
N LEU A 107 76.85 7.78 14.59
CA LEU A 107 77.98 7.11 15.25
C LEU A 107 79.05 6.82 14.18
N GLN A 108 80.09 7.64 14.10
CA GLN A 108 81.29 7.31 13.32
C GLN A 108 82.27 6.47 14.17
N PRO A 109 83.08 5.59 13.56
CA PRO A 109 83.87 4.61 14.29
C PRO A 109 85.29 5.11 14.60
N HIS A 110 85.80 4.74 15.79
CA HIS A 110 87.25 4.67 16.02
C HIS A 110 87.61 3.44 16.87
N THR A 111 88.61 2.71 16.38
CA THR A 111 89.54 1.82 17.11
C THR A 111 88.95 0.76 18.05
N PHE A 112 88.82 -0.48 17.57
CA PHE A 112 89.64 -1.60 18.09
C PHE A 112 89.76 -2.71 17.02
N ASP A 113 90.82 -3.52 17.11
CA ASP A 113 91.25 -4.46 16.07
C ASP A 113 90.52 -5.84 16.10
N PRO A 114 90.59 -6.65 15.03
CA PRO A 114 89.66 -7.77 14.80
C PRO A 114 90.20 -9.15 15.24
N LEU A 115 89.33 -9.99 15.83
CA LEU A 115 89.55 -11.44 15.93
C LEU A 115 88.25 -12.26 15.82
N THR A 116 88.32 -13.31 14.98
CA THR A 116 87.48 -14.53 14.90
C THR A 116 85.95 -14.42 14.64
N PRO A 117 85.42 -15.08 13.57
CA PRO A 117 83.99 -15.05 13.22
C PRO A 117 83.20 -16.27 13.73
N GLU A 118 82.77 -16.30 14.99
CA GLU A 118 81.96 -17.42 15.55
C GLU A 118 80.54 -17.06 16.00
N LEU A 119 80.19 -15.76 16.13
CA LEU A 119 78.92 -15.36 16.74
C LEU A 119 77.67 -15.57 15.86
N LEU A 120 77.82 -15.67 14.53
CA LEU A 120 76.69 -15.75 13.59
C LEU A 120 76.02 -17.13 13.57
N CYS A 121 76.74 -18.23 13.79
CA CYS A 121 76.15 -19.57 13.82
C CYS A 121 75.35 -19.88 15.10
N TYR A 122 75.51 -19.09 16.17
CA TYR A 122 74.90 -19.41 17.47
C TYR A 122 73.43 -18.96 17.62
N VAL A 123 72.96 -18.07 16.74
CA VAL A 123 71.59 -17.52 16.80
C VAL A 123 70.59 -18.50 16.19
N ASP A 124 70.84 -18.99 14.97
CA ASP A 124 69.94 -19.92 14.27
C ASP A 124 69.77 -21.25 15.02
N TYR A 125 70.86 -21.78 15.60
CA TYR A 125 70.82 -23.04 16.35
C TYR A 125 69.96 -22.97 17.62
N CYS A 126 69.78 -21.78 18.20
CA CYS A 126 68.91 -21.59 19.36
C CYS A 126 67.41 -21.57 18.97
N CYS A 127 67.07 -21.04 17.80
CA CYS A 127 65.68 -20.96 17.34
C CYS A 127 65.11 -22.35 16.97
N VAL A 128 65.90 -23.21 16.32
CA VAL A 128 65.48 -24.57 15.93
C VAL A 128 65.27 -25.48 17.16
N VAL A 129 66.08 -25.31 18.20
CA VAL A 129 66.01 -26.14 19.42
C VAL A 129 64.81 -25.78 20.31
N GLN A 130 64.29 -24.54 20.26
CA GLN A 130 63.10 -24.19 21.04
C GLN A 130 61.85 -24.96 20.58
N GLY A 131 61.57 -25.05 19.27
CA GLY A 131 60.39 -25.73 18.76
C GLY A 131 60.35 -27.22 19.14
N SER A 132 61.46 -27.93 18.93
CA SER A 132 61.55 -29.36 19.26
C SER A 132 61.44 -29.67 20.77
N LEU A 133 61.72 -28.70 21.65
CA LEU A 133 61.57 -28.88 23.09
C LEU A 133 60.13 -28.63 23.57
N GLU A 134 59.39 -27.72 22.93
CA GLU A 134 57.97 -27.49 23.25
C GLU A 134 57.12 -28.71 22.87
N ASP A 135 57.33 -29.29 21.68
CA ASP A 135 56.64 -30.53 21.24
C ASP A 135 56.92 -31.72 22.18
N GLN A 136 58.17 -31.89 22.64
CA GLN A 136 58.54 -32.97 23.57
C GLN A 136 57.99 -32.77 24.99
N ILE A 137 57.78 -31.52 25.43
CA ILE A 137 57.15 -31.23 26.73
C ILE A 137 55.63 -31.50 26.67
N ILE A 138 54.99 -31.26 25.52
CA ILE A 138 53.56 -31.53 25.31
C ILE A 138 53.28 -33.05 25.37
N GLN A 139 54.14 -33.89 24.79
CA GLN A 139 53.96 -35.35 24.80
C GLN A 139 54.21 -36.03 26.16
N ALA A 140 54.78 -35.33 27.16
CA ALA A 140 55.33 -35.94 28.36
C ALA A 140 54.43 -35.85 29.63
N ASN A 141 53.19 -35.33 29.53
CA ASN A 141 52.43 -34.94 30.73
C ASN A 141 50.90 -35.15 30.62
N PRO A 142 50.35 -36.32 31.06
CA PRO A 142 48.94 -36.70 30.85
C PRO A 142 47.91 -35.85 31.61
N VAL A 143 48.33 -34.90 32.46
CA VAL A 143 47.43 -34.01 33.20
C VAL A 143 46.98 -32.80 32.35
N MET A 144 47.75 -32.42 31.32
CA MET A 144 47.42 -31.27 30.46
C MET A 144 46.30 -31.58 29.44
N GLU A 145 46.10 -32.85 29.10
CA GLU A 145 45.13 -33.29 28.09
C GLU A 145 43.68 -33.03 28.53
N ALA A 146 43.40 -33.11 29.85
CA ALA A 146 42.10 -32.81 30.43
C ALA A 146 41.72 -31.31 30.38
N TYR A 147 42.71 -30.41 30.42
CA TYR A 147 42.48 -28.95 30.35
C TYR A 147 42.65 -28.37 28.92
N GLY A 148 43.31 -29.08 28.01
CA GLY A 148 43.48 -28.66 26.62
C GLY A 148 42.22 -28.76 25.75
N ASN A 149 41.33 -29.71 26.06
CA ASN A 149 40.15 -30.03 25.25
C ASN A 149 38.96 -29.05 25.39
N ALA A 150 39.15 -27.93 26.09
CA ALA A 150 38.25 -26.77 26.04
C ALA A 150 38.52 -25.83 24.83
N LYS A 151 39.47 -26.16 23.94
CA LYS A 151 39.56 -25.53 22.62
C LYS A 151 38.30 -25.84 21.82
N THR A 152 37.43 -24.84 21.68
CA THR A 152 36.25 -24.88 20.82
C THR A 152 36.56 -25.47 19.45
N THR A 153 35.81 -26.50 19.05
CA THR A 153 35.82 -27.04 17.70
C THR A 153 35.31 -25.98 16.72
N ARG A 154 36.20 -25.08 16.27
CA ARG A 154 35.95 -24.27 15.06
C ARG A 154 35.74 -25.26 13.92
N ASN A 155 34.48 -25.47 13.53
CA ASN A 155 34.13 -26.32 12.41
C ASN A 155 34.91 -25.85 11.17
N ASN A 156 35.79 -26.68 10.61
CA ASN A 156 36.50 -26.32 9.37
C ASN A 156 35.54 -26.14 8.17
N ASN A 157 34.27 -26.57 8.29
CA ASN A 157 33.18 -26.21 7.37
C ASN A 157 32.87 -24.70 7.34
N SER A 158 33.39 -23.88 8.27
CA SER A 158 33.21 -22.43 8.26
C SER A 158 33.97 -21.72 7.14
N SER A 159 34.82 -22.41 6.37
CA SER A 159 35.56 -21.84 5.23
C SER A 159 34.77 -21.82 3.92
N ARG A 160 33.46 -22.14 3.94
CA ARG A 160 32.62 -22.27 2.74
C ARG A 160 31.46 -21.26 2.66
N PHE A 161 31.30 -20.43 3.68
CA PHE A 161 30.28 -19.38 3.73
C PHE A 161 30.99 -18.03 3.86
N GLY A 162 30.51 -17.03 3.11
CA GLY A 162 31.02 -15.66 3.24
C GLY A 162 30.68 -15.04 4.60
N GLY A 163 31.30 -13.89 4.90
CA GLY A 163 30.87 -13.07 6.03
C GLY A 163 29.42 -12.59 5.85
N LEU A 164 28.71 -12.21 6.92
CA LEU A 164 27.35 -11.66 6.79
C LEU A 164 27.32 -10.44 5.86
N GLU A 165 28.33 -9.57 5.99
CA GLU A 165 28.56 -8.43 5.11
C GLU A 165 28.73 -8.80 3.63
N GLU A 166 29.33 -9.96 3.35
CA GLU A 166 29.59 -10.48 2.01
C GLU A 166 28.35 -11.17 1.42
N GLN A 167 27.61 -11.94 2.23
CA GLN A 167 26.32 -12.54 1.87
C GLN A 167 25.29 -11.47 1.50
N ILE A 168 25.27 -10.33 2.22
CA ILE A 168 24.42 -9.17 1.88
C ILE A 168 24.78 -8.58 0.51
N ILE A 169 26.05 -8.63 0.09
CA ILE A 169 26.48 -8.19 -1.26
C ILE A 169 26.04 -9.23 -2.30
N GLN A 170 26.38 -10.50 -2.10
CA GLN A 170 26.12 -11.60 -3.05
C GLN A 170 24.63 -11.93 -3.23
N ALA A 171 23.76 -11.46 -2.33
CA ALA A 171 22.32 -11.46 -2.55
C ALA A 171 21.88 -10.65 -3.79
N ASN A 172 22.66 -9.65 -4.26
CA ASN A 172 22.26 -8.82 -5.40
C ASN A 172 22.43 -9.53 -6.76
N PRO A 173 23.58 -10.13 -7.14
CA PRO A 173 23.71 -10.87 -8.41
C PRO A 173 22.59 -11.89 -8.63
N VAL A 174 22.29 -12.72 -7.61
CA VAL A 174 21.20 -13.71 -7.65
C VAL A 174 19.83 -13.08 -7.89
N LEU A 175 19.53 -11.95 -7.24
CA LEU A 175 18.24 -11.25 -7.43
C LEU A 175 18.18 -10.42 -8.73
N GLU A 176 19.32 -10.05 -9.32
CA GLU A 176 19.37 -9.35 -10.60
C GLU A 176 19.28 -10.34 -11.78
N ALA A 177 19.91 -11.51 -11.69
CA ALA A 177 19.75 -12.61 -12.64
C ALA A 177 18.28 -13.04 -12.80
N PHE A 178 17.58 -13.25 -11.68
CA PHE A 178 16.18 -13.71 -11.64
C PHE A 178 15.13 -12.57 -11.55
N GLY A 179 15.53 -11.31 -11.67
CA GLY A 179 14.63 -10.16 -11.44
C GLY A 179 14.84 -8.95 -12.35
N ASN A 180 15.98 -8.84 -13.04
CA ASN A 180 16.25 -7.76 -13.98
C ASN A 180 16.13 -8.26 -15.44
N SER A 181 15.89 -7.31 -16.36
CA SER A 181 15.93 -7.54 -17.81
C SER A 181 16.41 -6.30 -18.57
N LYS A 182 16.75 -6.45 -19.86
CA LYS A 182 16.91 -5.32 -20.79
C LYS A 182 15.53 -4.78 -21.20
N THR A 183 15.43 -3.46 -21.24
CA THR A 183 14.31 -2.64 -21.71
C THR A 183 14.84 -1.61 -22.72
N ILE A 184 13.95 -0.93 -23.43
CA ILE A 184 14.33 0.12 -24.41
C ILE A 184 15.25 1.17 -23.75
N ARG A 185 14.92 1.64 -22.53
CA ARG A 185 15.67 2.70 -21.82
C ARG A 185 16.79 2.21 -20.90
N ASN A 186 16.78 0.95 -20.44
CA ASN A 186 17.79 0.43 -19.50
C ASN A 186 18.21 -1.01 -19.83
N ASN A 187 19.52 -1.27 -19.90
CA ASN A 187 20.10 -2.58 -20.22
C ASN A 187 20.07 -3.59 -19.05
N ASN A 188 20.02 -3.11 -17.79
CA ASN A 188 19.90 -3.94 -16.59
C ASN A 188 18.81 -3.32 -15.68
N SER A 189 17.54 -3.66 -15.94
CA SER A 189 16.37 -3.02 -15.35
C SER A 189 15.59 -3.96 -14.45
N SER A 190 15.55 -3.68 -13.14
CA SER A 190 14.72 -4.45 -12.20
C SER A 190 13.25 -4.38 -12.57
N ARG A 191 12.67 -5.55 -12.87
CA ARG A 191 11.23 -5.76 -13.14
C ARG A 191 10.48 -6.20 -11.89
N PHE A 192 11.03 -5.85 -10.73
CA PHE A 192 10.49 -6.02 -9.40
C PHE A 192 10.94 -4.86 -8.50
N GLY A 193 10.22 -4.64 -7.42
CA GLY A 193 10.66 -3.81 -6.30
C GLY A 193 11.34 -4.65 -5.23
N LYS A 194 12.46 -4.14 -4.68
CA LYS A 194 13.14 -4.67 -3.49
C LYS A 194 13.22 -3.62 -2.38
N PHE A 195 12.72 -3.96 -1.19
CA PHE A 195 12.92 -3.19 0.04
C PHE A 195 13.86 -3.97 0.95
N ILE A 196 15.12 -3.56 0.97
CA ILE A 196 16.19 -4.21 1.72
C ILE A 196 16.30 -3.54 3.09
N ARG A 197 15.90 -4.23 4.15
CA ARG A 197 16.08 -3.79 5.54
C ARG A 197 17.42 -4.33 6.06
N ILE A 198 18.40 -3.46 6.22
CA ILE A 198 19.65 -3.79 6.92
C ILE A 198 19.43 -3.57 8.41
N HIS A 199 19.57 -4.62 9.23
CA HIS A 199 19.41 -4.54 10.68
C HIS A 199 20.72 -4.22 11.39
N PHE A 200 20.64 -3.42 12.45
CA PHE A 200 21.77 -3.07 13.30
C PHE A 200 21.51 -3.46 14.75
N GLY A 201 22.55 -3.98 15.40
CA GLY A 201 22.53 -4.33 16.82
C GLY A 201 22.93 -3.15 17.73
N PRO A 202 22.99 -3.36 19.06
CA PRO A 202 23.20 -2.30 20.04
C PRO A 202 24.52 -1.53 19.93
N GLN A 203 25.48 -2.04 19.16
CA GLN A 203 26.78 -1.41 18.90
C GLN A 203 26.85 -0.68 17.56
N GLY A 204 25.73 -0.57 16.81
CA GLY A 204 25.70 0.00 15.46
C GLY A 204 26.32 -0.88 14.37
N LYS A 205 26.69 -2.13 14.70
CA LYS A 205 27.15 -3.15 13.73
C LYS A 205 25.96 -3.84 13.07
N ILE A 206 26.13 -4.32 11.83
CA ILE A 206 25.14 -5.12 11.13
C ILE A 206 24.84 -6.40 11.93
N ALA A 207 23.56 -6.70 12.11
CA ALA A 207 23.05 -7.87 12.84
C ALA A 207 22.31 -8.87 11.94
N GLY A 208 21.99 -8.48 10.71
CA GLY A 208 21.28 -9.28 9.71
C GLY A 208 20.71 -8.37 8.62
N ALA A 209 20.07 -8.96 7.63
CA ALA A 209 19.25 -8.22 6.68
C ALA A 209 18.01 -9.05 6.29
N ASP A 210 17.00 -8.36 5.77
CA ASP A 210 15.86 -9.00 5.10
C ASP A 210 15.45 -8.19 3.86
N ILE A 211 14.83 -8.87 2.91
CA ILE A 211 14.46 -8.33 1.59
C ILE A 211 12.97 -8.62 1.36
N GLU A 212 12.14 -7.59 1.40
CA GLU A 212 10.74 -7.66 0.95
C GLU A 212 10.68 -7.37 -0.55
N THR A 213 10.10 -8.28 -1.34
CA THR A 213 9.88 -8.07 -2.79
C THR A 213 8.44 -7.71 -3.13
N TYR A 214 8.29 -6.91 -4.18
CA TYR A 214 7.04 -6.30 -4.64
C TYR A 214 6.98 -6.36 -6.17
N LEU A 215 5.78 -6.50 -6.76
CA LEU A 215 5.53 -6.35 -8.20
C LEU A 215 6.53 -7.06 -9.16
N LEU A 216 6.62 -8.39 -9.16
CA LEU A 216 7.33 -9.09 -10.24
C LEU A 216 6.51 -9.01 -11.55
N GLU A 217 7.11 -8.50 -12.63
CA GLU A 217 6.47 -8.44 -13.96
C GLU A 217 6.46 -9.82 -14.63
N LYS A 218 5.60 -10.72 -14.14
CA LYS A 218 5.54 -12.12 -14.58
C LYS A 218 5.26 -12.29 -16.08
N SER A 219 4.53 -11.39 -16.73
CA SER A 219 4.23 -11.47 -18.17
C SER A 219 5.47 -11.40 -19.07
N ARG A 220 6.58 -10.80 -18.58
CA ARG A 220 7.86 -10.76 -19.30
C ARG A 220 8.47 -12.15 -19.55
N VAL A 221 8.13 -13.14 -18.72
CA VAL A 221 8.57 -14.54 -18.88
C VAL A 221 8.14 -15.12 -20.23
N THR A 222 6.96 -14.72 -20.73
CA THR A 222 6.31 -15.31 -21.91
C THR A 222 6.18 -14.35 -23.09
N PHE A 223 6.31 -13.04 -22.87
CA PHE A 223 6.18 -12.01 -23.90
C PHE A 223 7.19 -10.87 -23.73
N GLN A 224 7.81 -10.40 -24.80
CA GLN A 224 8.67 -9.22 -24.80
C GLN A 224 8.37 -8.27 -25.98
N GLN A 225 8.51 -6.96 -25.77
CA GLN A 225 8.44 -5.98 -26.85
C GLN A 225 9.76 -5.92 -27.65
N PRO A 226 9.74 -5.45 -28.91
CA PRO A 226 10.95 -5.28 -29.72
C PRO A 226 12.03 -4.46 -28.98
N ALA A 227 13.28 -4.91 -29.12
CA ALA A 227 14.47 -4.40 -28.42
C ALA A 227 14.52 -4.58 -26.88
N GLU A 228 13.48 -5.12 -26.23
CA GLU A 228 13.56 -5.61 -24.85
C GLU A 228 14.09 -7.04 -24.76
N ARG A 229 14.34 -7.56 -23.55
CA ARG A 229 14.79 -8.95 -23.31
C ARG A 229 13.93 -9.60 -22.22
N ASN A 230 13.94 -10.93 -22.17
CA ASN A 230 13.46 -11.68 -21.01
C ASN A 230 14.45 -11.52 -19.83
N TYR A 231 14.18 -12.11 -18.67
CA TYR A 231 15.05 -12.05 -17.49
C TYR A 231 16.45 -12.62 -17.78
N HIS A 232 17.50 -12.02 -17.20
CA HIS A 232 18.90 -12.32 -17.55
C HIS A 232 19.26 -13.81 -17.38
N ILE A 233 18.76 -14.46 -16.32
CA ILE A 233 19.04 -15.87 -16.01
C ILE A 233 18.81 -16.82 -17.20
N PHE A 234 17.78 -16.60 -18.02
CA PHE A 234 17.48 -17.48 -19.16
C PHE A 234 18.62 -17.54 -20.18
N TYR A 235 19.35 -16.44 -20.36
CA TYR A 235 20.47 -16.35 -21.30
C TYR A 235 21.79 -16.77 -20.63
N GLN A 236 21.95 -16.49 -19.34
CA GLN A 236 23.07 -16.98 -18.52
C GLN A 236 23.14 -18.51 -18.49
N ILE A 237 22.02 -19.22 -18.31
CA ILE A 237 21.98 -20.70 -18.31
C ILE A 237 22.09 -21.34 -19.70
N MET A 238 22.10 -20.53 -20.77
CA MET A 238 22.43 -20.94 -22.15
C MET A 238 23.88 -20.60 -22.53
N SER A 239 24.62 -19.88 -21.68
CA SER A 239 25.98 -19.40 -21.98
C SER A 239 27.01 -20.54 -21.95
N PRO A 240 28.14 -20.43 -22.69
CA PRO A 240 29.19 -21.44 -22.69
C PRO A 240 29.79 -21.77 -21.31
N ALA A 241 29.58 -20.91 -20.30
CA ALA A 241 30.03 -21.15 -18.93
C ALA A 241 29.33 -22.33 -18.24
N PHE A 242 28.15 -22.75 -18.72
CA PHE A 242 27.31 -23.77 -18.09
C PHE A 242 27.17 -25.06 -18.95
N ALA A 243 28.09 -25.29 -19.89
CA ALA A 243 28.05 -26.39 -20.85
C ALA A 243 27.85 -27.79 -20.22
N ASP A 244 28.50 -28.09 -19.10
CA ASP A 244 28.38 -29.36 -18.34
C ASP A 244 26.96 -29.61 -17.79
N MET A 245 26.12 -28.58 -17.76
CA MET A 245 24.74 -28.62 -17.30
C MET A 245 23.73 -28.55 -18.45
N HIS A 246 24.09 -28.02 -19.62
CA HIS A 246 23.21 -27.98 -20.80
C HIS A 246 22.64 -29.38 -21.14
N GLN A 247 23.50 -30.41 -21.12
CA GLN A 247 23.06 -31.80 -21.38
C GLN A 247 22.10 -32.35 -20.30
N LYS A 248 22.24 -31.90 -19.04
CA LYS A 248 21.37 -32.31 -17.92
C LYS A 248 20.04 -31.54 -17.89
N LEU A 249 20.06 -30.31 -18.41
CA LEU A 249 18.91 -29.40 -18.52
C LEU A 249 18.21 -29.50 -19.90
N LEU A 250 18.71 -30.35 -20.81
CA LEU A 250 18.20 -30.57 -22.18
C LEU A 250 18.11 -29.29 -23.05
N ILE A 251 18.90 -28.28 -22.68
CA ILE A 251 19.00 -26.96 -23.31
C ILE A 251 20.05 -26.97 -24.43
N SER A 252 19.75 -26.27 -25.52
CA SER A 252 20.70 -25.91 -26.58
C SER A 252 21.28 -24.52 -26.32
N PRO A 253 22.59 -24.28 -26.57
CA PRO A 253 23.27 -23.01 -26.29
C PRO A 253 22.99 -21.92 -27.35
N ASP A 254 21.71 -21.75 -27.73
CA ASP A 254 21.25 -20.70 -28.64
C ASP A 254 19.88 -20.16 -28.21
N PRO A 255 19.83 -18.97 -27.58
CA PRO A 255 18.58 -18.30 -27.18
C PRO A 255 17.63 -17.93 -28.33
N ALA A 256 18.06 -17.99 -29.59
CA ALA A 256 17.19 -17.78 -30.75
C ALA A 256 16.22 -18.95 -31.01
N LEU A 257 16.55 -20.16 -30.53
CA LEU A 257 15.77 -21.37 -30.78
C LEU A 257 14.46 -21.47 -29.97
N TYR A 258 14.26 -20.61 -28.97
CA TYR A 258 13.18 -20.73 -27.99
C TYR A 258 12.21 -19.55 -28.01
N ALA A 259 10.92 -19.85 -28.21
CA ALA A 259 9.84 -18.88 -28.40
C ALA A 259 9.60 -17.90 -27.23
N PHE A 260 10.08 -18.21 -26.02
CA PHE A 260 10.01 -17.29 -24.86
C PHE A 260 11.23 -16.40 -24.69
N THR A 261 12.33 -16.59 -25.45
CA THR A 261 13.54 -15.76 -25.38
C THR A 261 13.88 -15.02 -26.67
N ASN A 262 13.30 -15.44 -27.81
CA ASN A 262 13.64 -14.94 -29.15
C ASN A 262 12.75 -13.80 -29.68
N GLN A 263 11.73 -13.36 -28.93
CA GLN A 263 10.82 -12.28 -29.35
C GLN A 263 11.47 -10.88 -29.34
N GLY A 264 12.64 -10.74 -28.69
CA GLY A 264 13.32 -9.47 -28.46
C GLY A 264 14.84 -9.51 -28.68
N SER A 265 15.54 -8.61 -28.01
CA SER A 265 16.99 -8.44 -28.07
C SER A 265 17.73 -9.58 -27.37
N LEU A 266 18.24 -10.53 -28.15
CA LEU A 266 19.05 -11.65 -27.62
C LEU A 266 20.31 -11.18 -26.87
N VAL A 267 20.92 -10.06 -27.28
CA VAL A 267 22.19 -9.53 -26.74
C VAL A 267 21.97 -8.25 -25.91
N VAL A 268 22.82 -8.01 -24.91
CA VAL A 268 22.84 -6.80 -24.08
C VAL A 268 24.18 -6.08 -24.22
N ASP A 269 24.13 -4.80 -24.54
CA ASP A 269 25.33 -3.99 -24.77
C ASP A 269 26.02 -3.71 -23.43
N GLY A 270 27.27 -4.16 -23.30
CA GLY A 270 28.09 -3.98 -22.09
C GLY A 270 27.89 -5.04 -20.98
N ILE A 271 27.27 -6.18 -21.27
CA ILE A 271 27.14 -7.33 -20.34
C ILE A 271 27.49 -8.62 -21.07
N ASP A 272 28.36 -9.46 -20.49
CA ASP A 272 28.61 -10.83 -20.96
C ASP A 272 27.89 -11.83 -20.05
N ASP A 273 26.85 -12.49 -20.57
CA ASP A 273 26.10 -13.53 -19.86
C ASP A 273 27.02 -14.71 -19.42
N THR A 274 28.16 -14.91 -20.08
CA THR A 274 29.17 -15.95 -19.79
C THR A 274 30.01 -15.64 -18.55
N GLU A 275 30.18 -14.37 -18.20
CA GLU A 275 30.82 -13.93 -16.96
C GLU A 275 29.78 -13.84 -15.83
N GLU A 276 28.63 -13.21 -16.11
CA GLU A 276 27.53 -13.07 -15.16
C GLU A 276 26.98 -14.42 -14.66
N MET A 277 26.95 -15.48 -15.49
CA MET A 277 26.54 -16.83 -15.05
C MET A 277 27.48 -17.39 -13.97
N LYS A 278 28.79 -17.13 -14.07
CA LYS A 278 29.78 -17.60 -13.07
C LYS A 278 29.60 -16.84 -11.76
N ILE A 279 29.51 -15.51 -11.84
CA ILE A 279 29.24 -14.63 -10.69
C ILE A 279 27.95 -15.07 -9.99
N THR A 280 26.92 -15.46 -10.75
CA THR A 280 25.63 -15.92 -10.20
C THR A 280 25.75 -17.30 -9.53
N ASP A 281 26.43 -18.28 -10.12
CA ASP A 281 26.58 -19.62 -9.51
C ASP A 281 27.51 -19.62 -8.28
N ASP A 282 28.57 -18.81 -8.30
CA ASP A 282 29.44 -18.56 -7.14
C ASP A 282 28.68 -17.85 -6.00
N ALA A 283 27.84 -16.86 -6.33
CA ALA A 283 27.04 -16.13 -5.35
C ALA A 283 26.06 -17.06 -4.60
N PHE A 284 25.46 -18.05 -5.28
CA PHE A 284 24.64 -19.06 -4.62
C PHE A 284 25.41 -19.89 -3.58
N ASP A 285 26.67 -20.24 -3.86
CA ASP A 285 27.51 -21.00 -2.91
C ASP A 285 27.90 -20.14 -1.70
N VAL A 286 28.26 -18.87 -1.90
CA VAL A 286 28.56 -17.92 -0.80
C VAL A 286 27.34 -17.67 0.10
N LEU A 287 26.14 -17.61 -0.51
CA LEU A 287 24.86 -17.53 0.19
C LEU A 287 24.46 -18.85 0.88
N GLY A 288 25.15 -19.97 0.61
CA GLY A 288 24.90 -21.24 1.26
C GLY A 288 23.66 -21.97 0.74
N PHE A 289 23.43 -21.96 -0.57
CA PHE A 289 22.50 -22.90 -1.23
C PHE A 289 23.18 -24.27 -1.38
N THR A 290 22.43 -25.38 -1.31
CA THR A 290 22.99 -26.69 -1.62
C THR A 290 23.09 -26.90 -3.14
N PRO A 291 24.00 -27.76 -3.64
CA PRO A 291 24.04 -28.10 -5.06
C PRO A 291 22.73 -28.70 -5.60
N GLU A 292 21.93 -29.32 -4.72
CA GLU A 292 20.58 -29.82 -5.02
C GLU A 292 19.58 -28.67 -5.17
N GLU A 293 19.61 -27.68 -4.27
CA GLU A 293 18.80 -26.46 -4.38
C GLU A 293 19.14 -25.66 -5.66
N LYS A 294 20.45 -25.48 -5.97
CA LYS A 294 20.88 -24.87 -7.25
C LYS A 294 20.37 -25.70 -8.44
N GLY A 295 20.56 -27.01 -8.39
CA GLY A 295 20.14 -27.94 -9.45
C GLY A 295 18.65 -27.89 -9.77
N SER A 296 17.77 -27.97 -8.76
CA SER A 296 16.32 -27.89 -8.98
C SER A 296 15.85 -26.49 -9.38
N LEU A 297 16.54 -25.41 -8.95
CA LEU A 297 16.27 -24.04 -9.43
C LEU A 297 16.57 -23.90 -10.93
N TYR A 298 17.71 -24.44 -11.39
CA TYR A 298 18.06 -24.46 -12.80
C TYR A 298 17.12 -25.37 -13.62
N LYS A 299 16.68 -26.52 -13.10
CA LYS A 299 15.63 -27.35 -13.73
C LYS A 299 14.32 -26.59 -13.92
N CYS A 300 13.85 -25.87 -12.89
CA CYS A 300 12.62 -25.07 -12.99
C CYS A 300 12.76 -23.97 -14.05
N THR A 301 13.94 -23.33 -14.13
CA THR A 301 14.24 -22.31 -15.15
C THR A 301 14.30 -22.91 -16.56
N ALA A 302 14.87 -24.11 -16.72
CA ALA A 302 14.88 -24.86 -17.99
C ALA A 302 13.48 -25.31 -18.42
N ALA A 303 12.64 -25.77 -17.48
CA ALA A 303 11.25 -26.14 -17.76
C ALA A 303 10.45 -24.97 -18.34
N ILE A 304 10.69 -23.74 -17.86
CA ILE A 304 10.06 -22.53 -18.38
C ILE A 304 10.46 -22.25 -19.83
N ILE A 305 11.73 -22.47 -20.20
CA ILE A 305 12.18 -22.37 -21.59
C ILE A 305 11.44 -23.40 -22.47
N HIS A 306 11.37 -24.67 -22.05
CA HIS A 306 10.71 -25.73 -22.82
C HIS A 306 9.17 -25.62 -22.86
N PHE A 307 8.52 -25.00 -21.88
CA PHE A 307 7.09 -24.68 -21.96
C PHE A 307 6.76 -23.84 -23.20
N GLY A 308 7.66 -22.94 -23.64
CA GLY A 308 7.47 -22.12 -24.84
C GLY A 308 7.48 -22.90 -26.15
N GLU A 309 8.11 -24.10 -26.18
CA GLU A 309 8.21 -24.93 -27.39
C GLU A 309 7.11 -26.00 -27.50
N MET A 310 6.18 -26.06 -26.54
CA MET A 310 5.03 -26.96 -26.59
C MET A 310 4.07 -26.56 -27.72
N LYS A 311 4.12 -27.30 -28.83
CA LYS A 311 3.29 -27.04 -30.02
C LYS A 311 1.99 -27.83 -29.98
N PHE A 312 0.93 -27.21 -30.47
CA PHE A 312 -0.43 -27.75 -30.46
C PHE A 312 -1.07 -27.54 -31.84
N LYS A 313 -1.97 -28.45 -32.21
CA LYS A 313 -2.78 -28.38 -33.44
C LYS A 313 -4.26 -28.33 -33.10
N GLN A 314 -4.99 -27.53 -33.85
CA GLN A 314 -6.44 -27.35 -33.71
C GLN A 314 -7.18 -28.42 -34.52
N ARG A 315 -8.02 -29.24 -33.88
CA ARG A 315 -8.77 -30.30 -34.60
C ARG A 315 -9.83 -29.69 -35.53
N PRO A 316 -9.84 -30.00 -36.84
CA PRO A 316 -10.76 -29.37 -37.81
C PRO A 316 -12.26 -29.69 -37.65
N ARG A 317 -12.66 -30.52 -36.68
CA ARG A 317 -14.05 -30.98 -36.50
C ARG A 317 -14.61 -30.88 -35.07
N GLU A 318 -13.77 -30.61 -34.08
CA GLU A 318 -14.14 -30.76 -32.66
C GLU A 318 -13.87 -29.51 -31.80
N GLU A 319 -13.31 -28.45 -32.39
CA GLU A 319 -12.78 -27.23 -31.72
C GLU A 319 -11.80 -27.47 -30.56
N GLN A 320 -11.40 -28.72 -30.31
CA GLN A 320 -10.40 -29.11 -29.32
C GLN A 320 -8.98 -29.11 -29.92
N ALA A 321 -8.00 -28.75 -29.09
CA ALA A 321 -6.59 -28.90 -29.41
C ALA A 321 -6.09 -30.34 -29.22
N GLU A 322 -5.00 -30.68 -29.89
CA GLU A 322 -4.17 -31.86 -29.65
C GLU A 322 -2.68 -31.48 -29.67
N ALA A 323 -1.81 -32.29 -29.06
CA ALA A 323 -0.38 -32.01 -28.98
C ALA A 323 0.32 -32.33 -30.31
N ASP A 324 1.13 -31.39 -30.82
CA ASP A 324 1.90 -31.56 -32.05
C ASP A 324 3.28 -32.19 -31.74
N GLY A 325 3.24 -33.45 -31.32
CA GLY A 325 4.37 -34.18 -30.77
C GLY A 325 4.49 -34.05 -29.24
N THR A 326 5.24 -34.96 -28.63
CA THR A 326 5.33 -35.09 -27.17
C THR A 326 6.71 -34.72 -26.59
N ALA A 327 7.75 -34.63 -27.42
CA ALA A 327 9.14 -34.50 -26.98
C ALA A 327 9.39 -33.30 -26.04
N GLU A 328 8.88 -32.11 -26.35
CA GLU A 328 9.04 -30.94 -25.47
C GLU A 328 8.24 -31.08 -24.16
N ALA A 329 7.06 -31.70 -24.22
CA ALA A 329 6.25 -32.02 -23.04
C ALA A 329 6.96 -33.03 -22.11
N GLU A 330 7.69 -33.99 -22.70
CA GLU A 330 8.51 -34.97 -21.98
C GLU A 330 9.72 -34.31 -21.30
N LYS A 331 10.38 -33.33 -21.96
CA LYS A 331 11.44 -32.52 -21.33
C LYS A 331 10.89 -31.73 -20.14
N VAL A 332 9.79 -31.00 -20.31
CA VAL A 332 9.12 -30.25 -19.23
C VAL A 332 8.75 -31.18 -18.06
N ALA A 333 8.13 -32.32 -18.36
CA ALA A 333 7.71 -33.27 -17.34
C ALA A 333 8.90 -33.89 -16.58
N PHE A 334 10.01 -34.18 -17.27
CA PHE A 334 11.26 -34.65 -16.65
C PHE A 334 11.87 -33.59 -15.71
N MET A 335 11.98 -32.33 -16.16
CA MET A 335 12.51 -31.24 -15.32
C MET A 335 11.65 -30.95 -14.09
N LEU A 336 10.33 -31.15 -14.21
CA LEU A 336 9.36 -30.90 -13.14
C LEU A 336 9.00 -32.15 -12.33
N GLY A 337 9.62 -33.31 -12.58
CA GLY A 337 9.40 -34.54 -11.81
C GLY A 337 7.98 -35.14 -11.91
N ILE A 338 7.26 -34.90 -13.01
CA ILE A 338 5.86 -35.32 -13.24
C ILE A 338 5.73 -36.26 -14.46
N ASN A 339 4.52 -36.74 -14.76
CA ASN A 339 4.24 -37.56 -15.94
C ASN A 339 3.82 -36.69 -17.14
N ALA A 340 4.48 -36.88 -18.29
CA ALA A 340 4.21 -36.13 -19.52
C ALA A 340 2.80 -36.37 -20.10
N GLY A 341 2.28 -37.60 -19.98
CA GLY A 341 0.94 -37.95 -20.41
C GLY A 341 -0.14 -37.28 -19.56
N ASP A 342 0.05 -37.22 -18.24
CA ASP A 342 -0.87 -36.53 -17.34
C ASP A 342 -0.77 -35.00 -17.46
N LEU A 343 0.42 -34.45 -17.73
CA LEU A 343 0.61 -33.03 -18.07
C LEU A 343 -0.17 -32.66 -19.34
N LEU A 344 0.03 -33.37 -20.45
CA LEU A 344 -0.67 -33.12 -21.71
C LEU A 344 -2.19 -33.31 -21.57
N LYS A 345 -2.62 -34.35 -20.83
CA LYS A 345 -4.03 -34.59 -20.54
C LYS A 345 -4.65 -33.48 -19.70
N GLY A 346 -3.95 -32.98 -18.67
CA GLY A 346 -4.39 -31.87 -17.83
C GLY A 346 -4.46 -30.54 -18.58
N LEU A 347 -3.56 -30.30 -19.54
CA LEU A 347 -3.59 -29.12 -20.42
C LEU A 347 -4.74 -29.19 -21.43
N LEU A 348 -4.86 -30.28 -22.18
CA LEU A 348 -5.82 -30.43 -23.28
C LEU A 348 -7.25 -30.70 -22.80
N LYS A 349 -7.41 -31.50 -21.74
CA LYS A 349 -8.69 -31.97 -21.19
C LYS A 349 -8.70 -31.91 -19.64
N PRO A 350 -8.58 -30.72 -19.03
CA PRO A 350 -8.64 -30.54 -17.58
C PRO A 350 -9.96 -31.03 -16.98
N LYS A 351 -9.89 -31.43 -15.70
CA LYS A 351 -11.06 -31.64 -14.84
C LYS A 351 -11.43 -30.30 -14.21
N ILE A 352 -12.46 -29.66 -14.76
CA ILE A 352 -12.96 -28.36 -14.29
C ILE A 352 -14.07 -28.63 -13.26
N LYS A 353 -14.01 -27.93 -12.13
CA LYS A 353 -15.11 -27.97 -11.16
C LYS A 353 -16.25 -27.04 -11.63
N VAL A 354 -17.43 -27.62 -11.84
CA VAL A 354 -18.65 -26.89 -12.23
C VAL A 354 -19.65 -27.04 -11.08
N GLY A 355 -19.77 -26.00 -10.26
CA GLY A 355 -20.53 -26.05 -9.01
C GLY A 355 -19.92 -27.05 -8.02
N SER A 356 -20.61 -28.17 -7.78
CA SER A 356 -20.16 -29.26 -6.92
C SER A 356 -19.40 -30.37 -7.65
N GLU A 357 -19.59 -30.52 -8.97
CA GLU A 357 -19.13 -31.68 -9.74
C GLU A 357 -17.86 -31.38 -10.57
N TYR A 358 -17.14 -32.42 -11.00
CA TYR A 358 -15.96 -32.29 -11.85
C TYR A 358 -16.25 -32.79 -13.27
N VAL A 359 -16.29 -31.86 -14.23
CA VAL A 359 -16.50 -32.14 -15.65
C VAL A 359 -15.16 -32.13 -16.38
N THR A 360 -14.92 -33.11 -17.24
CA THR A 360 -13.74 -33.11 -18.12
C THR A 360 -14.08 -32.38 -19.42
N GLN A 361 -13.51 -31.21 -19.65
CA GLN A 361 -13.79 -30.38 -20.84
C GLN A 361 -12.54 -30.27 -21.71
N GLY A 362 -12.69 -30.46 -23.03
CA GLY A 362 -11.62 -30.18 -23.98
C GLY A 362 -11.42 -28.68 -24.20
N ARG A 363 -10.17 -28.26 -24.37
CA ARG A 363 -9.76 -26.86 -24.59
C ARG A 363 -9.41 -26.62 -26.06
N ASN A 364 -9.62 -25.40 -26.56
CA ASN A 364 -9.14 -24.98 -27.89
C ASN A 364 -7.65 -24.57 -27.84
N ILE A 365 -7.04 -24.34 -29.01
CA ILE A 365 -5.59 -24.04 -29.12
C ILE A 365 -5.17 -22.81 -28.30
N ASP A 366 -5.98 -21.75 -28.30
CA ASP A 366 -5.66 -20.50 -27.61
C ASP A 366 -5.73 -20.66 -26.09
N GLN A 367 -6.76 -21.36 -25.58
CA GLN A 367 -6.88 -21.67 -24.15
C GLN A 367 -5.74 -22.57 -23.65
N VAL A 368 -5.26 -23.51 -24.46
CA VAL A 368 -4.12 -24.37 -24.12
C VAL A 368 -2.82 -23.57 -24.11
N THR A 369 -2.59 -22.76 -25.14
CA THR A 369 -1.40 -21.88 -25.23
C THR A 369 -1.37 -20.87 -24.08
N TYR A 370 -2.52 -20.26 -23.75
CA TYR A 370 -2.66 -19.41 -22.57
C TYR A 370 -2.42 -20.17 -21.27
N SER A 371 -2.96 -21.40 -21.12
CA SER A 371 -2.73 -22.23 -19.93
C SER A 371 -1.25 -22.60 -19.75
N VAL A 372 -0.52 -22.86 -20.83
CA VAL A 372 0.93 -23.12 -20.80
C VAL A 372 1.69 -21.87 -20.37
N ALA A 373 1.38 -20.71 -20.97
CA ALA A 373 1.96 -19.43 -20.55
C ALA A 373 1.64 -19.09 -19.08
N ALA A 374 0.42 -19.37 -18.62
CA ALA A 374 -0.02 -19.14 -17.24
C ALA A 374 0.76 -20.01 -16.24
N LEU A 375 0.99 -21.29 -16.55
CA LEU A 375 1.80 -22.19 -15.74
C LEU A 375 3.28 -21.75 -15.72
N ALA A 376 3.85 -21.35 -16.85
CA ALA A 376 5.23 -20.83 -16.92
C ALA A 376 5.41 -19.55 -16.07
N LYS A 377 4.48 -18.59 -16.17
CA LYS A 377 4.42 -17.40 -15.31
C LYS A 377 4.33 -17.76 -13.82
N SER A 378 3.41 -18.66 -13.44
CA SER A 378 3.23 -19.04 -12.03
C SER A 378 4.41 -19.84 -11.47
N LEU A 379 5.08 -20.67 -12.27
CA LEU A 379 6.29 -21.37 -11.84
C LEU A 379 7.40 -20.36 -11.55
N TYR A 380 7.61 -19.37 -12.43
CA TYR A 380 8.63 -18.32 -12.22
C TYR A 380 8.34 -17.46 -10.98
N ASP A 381 7.10 -17.00 -10.81
CA ASP A 381 6.70 -16.16 -9.68
C ASP A 381 6.85 -16.87 -8.33
N ARG A 382 6.37 -18.13 -8.23
CA ARG A 382 6.56 -18.97 -7.04
C ARG A 382 8.04 -19.24 -6.77
N MET A 383 8.82 -19.55 -7.81
CA MET A 383 10.26 -19.78 -7.73
C MET A 383 11.02 -18.55 -7.22
N PHE A 384 10.70 -17.36 -7.73
CA PHE A 384 11.30 -16.09 -7.28
C PHE A 384 10.90 -15.76 -5.83
N ALA A 385 9.63 -15.94 -5.47
CA ALA A 385 9.16 -15.76 -4.10
C ALA A 385 9.81 -16.76 -3.11
N TRP A 386 10.10 -17.99 -3.54
CA TRP A 386 10.88 -18.95 -2.76
C TRP A 386 12.35 -18.52 -2.65
N LEU A 387 12.97 -18.09 -3.75
CA LEU A 387 14.36 -17.63 -3.81
C LEU A 387 14.61 -16.50 -2.81
N VAL A 388 13.75 -15.48 -2.80
CA VAL A 388 13.80 -14.36 -1.84
C VAL A 388 13.67 -14.85 -0.40
N LYS A 389 12.72 -15.76 -0.10
CA LYS A 389 12.58 -16.36 1.24
C LYS A 389 13.82 -17.17 1.65
N ARG A 390 14.46 -17.86 0.70
CA ARG A 390 15.64 -18.70 0.91
C ARG A 390 16.92 -17.87 1.14
N VAL A 391 17.02 -16.69 0.52
CA VAL A 391 18.04 -15.67 0.80
C VAL A 391 17.78 -15.02 2.17
N ASN A 392 16.54 -14.60 2.47
CA ASN A 392 16.21 -14.03 3.79
C ASN A 392 16.54 -14.99 4.94
N LYS A 393 16.38 -16.30 4.74
CA LYS A 393 16.76 -17.35 5.72
C LYS A 393 18.27 -17.42 6.00
N THR A 394 19.14 -16.91 5.13
CA THR A 394 20.60 -16.88 5.35
C THR A 394 21.10 -15.51 5.82
N LEU A 395 20.43 -14.43 5.43
CA LEU A 395 20.68 -13.08 5.95
C LEU A 395 20.10 -12.85 7.37
N ASP A 396 19.18 -13.70 7.81
CA ASP A 396 18.70 -13.77 9.20
C ASP A 396 19.75 -14.38 10.12
N THR A 397 20.20 -13.62 11.13
CA THR A 397 21.06 -14.15 12.20
C THR A 397 20.44 -13.94 13.57
N LYS A 398 20.86 -14.79 14.53
CA LYS A 398 20.46 -14.77 15.94
C LYS A 398 20.97 -13.53 16.73
N ASN A 399 21.64 -12.59 16.07
CA ASN A 399 22.12 -11.36 16.71
C ASN A 399 20.94 -10.45 17.10
N LYS A 400 21.06 -9.76 18.24
CA LYS A 400 20.04 -8.82 18.71
C LYS A 400 19.89 -7.65 17.74
N ARG A 401 18.72 -7.53 17.10
CA ARG A 401 18.32 -6.39 16.27
C ARG A 401 17.76 -5.28 17.17
N GLN A 402 18.10 -4.02 16.90
CA GLN A 402 17.49 -2.85 17.58
C GLN A 402 17.06 -1.77 16.60
N PHE A 403 17.81 -1.55 15.53
CA PHE A 403 17.53 -0.54 14.51
C PHE A 403 17.54 -1.19 13.12
N PHE A 404 16.98 -0.51 12.12
CA PHE A 404 17.14 -0.90 10.73
C PHE A 404 17.22 0.32 9.81
N ILE A 405 17.84 0.15 8.64
CA ILE A 405 17.79 1.11 7.53
C ILE A 405 17.13 0.40 6.35
N GLY A 406 16.03 0.96 5.85
CA GLY A 406 15.32 0.46 4.68
C GLY A 406 15.80 1.11 3.38
N VAL A 407 16.44 0.33 2.51
CA VAL A 407 16.80 0.75 1.15
C VAL A 407 15.72 0.27 0.20
N LEU A 408 14.87 1.21 -0.24
CA LEU A 408 13.84 0.96 -1.25
C LEU A 408 14.40 1.22 -2.65
N ASP A 409 14.27 0.22 -3.52
CA ASP A 409 14.62 0.21 -4.92
C ASP A 409 13.45 -0.39 -5.73
N ILE A 410 12.94 0.35 -6.71
CA ILE A 410 11.73 0.02 -7.49
C ILE A 410 11.93 0.55 -8.91
N ALA A 411 11.41 -0.16 -9.91
CA ALA A 411 11.38 0.23 -11.33
C ALA A 411 11.11 1.73 -11.60
N GLY A 412 11.58 2.23 -12.75
CA GLY A 412 11.37 3.62 -13.17
C GLY A 412 9.88 4.01 -13.28
N PHE A 413 9.60 5.29 -13.51
CA PHE A 413 8.34 5.65 -14.15
C PHE A 413 8.49 5.34 -15.64
N GLU A 414 7.55 4.60 -16.23
CA GLU A 414 7.71 4.04 -17.57
C GLU A 414 6.66 4.56 -18.54
N ILE A 415 7.13 5.05 -19.68
CA ILE A 415 6.30 5.53 -20.79
C ILE A 415 6.87 4.90 -22.06
N PHE A 416 6.14 3.97 -22.63
CA PHE A 416 6.46 3.29 -23.89
C PHE A 416 5.41 3.60 -24.97
N ASP A 417 5.65 3.14 -26.20
CA ASP A 417 4.70 3.28 -27.31
C ASP A 417 3.47 2.36 -27.15
N PHE A 418 3.52 1.37 -26.24
CA PHE A 418 2.41 0.50 -25.84
C PHE A 418 2.48 0.27 -24.32
N ASN A 419 1.48 0.72 -23.55
CA ASN A 419 1.48 0.62 -22.09
C ASN A 419 0.32 -0.27 -21.60
N SER A 420 0.65 -1.30 -20.84
CA SER A 420 -0.29 -2.31 -20.35
C SER A 420 -0.61 -2.13 -18.86
N PHE A 421 -1.47 -2.98 -18.31
CA PHE A 421 -1.83 -3.06 -16.89
C PHE A 421 -0.61 -3.13 -15.96
N GLU A 422 0.45 -3.81 -16.40
CA GLU A 422 1.73 -3.92 -15.70
C GLU A 422 2.41 -2.54 -15.55
N GLN A 423 2.45 -1.74 -16.62
CA GLN A 423 2.94 -0.35 -16.58
C GLN A 423 2.02 0.56 -15.75
N LEU A 424 0.70 0.32 -15.72
CA LEU A 424 -0.20 1.05 -14.83
C LEU A 424 0.16 0.78 -13.36
N CYS A 425 0.36 -0.49 -12.98
CA CYS A 425 0.75 -0.86 -11.61
C CYS A 425 2.12 -0.27 -11.19
N ILE A 426 3.09 -0.21 -12.11
CA ILE A 426 4.42 0.41 -11.88
C ILE A 426 4.31 1.94 -11.76
N ASN A 427 3.54 2.61 -12.63
CA ASN A 427 3.39 4.06 -12.62
C ASN A 427 2.56 4.55 -11.41
N TYR A 428 1.46 3.87 -11.08
CA TYR A 428 0.69 4.08 -9.86
C TYR A 428 1.57 3.96 -8.60
N THR A 429 2.46 2.95 -8.57
CA THR A 429 3.43 2.79 -7.48
C THR A 429 4.37 3.98 -7.40
N ASN A 430 4.96 4.42 -8.52
CA ASN A 430 5.82 5.60 -8.56
C ASN A 430 5.08 6.90 -8.17
N GLU A 431 3.79 7.04 -8.48
CA GLU A 431 2.97 8.21 -8.16
C GLU A 431 2.60 8.27 -6.66
N ARG A 432 2.14 7.16 -6.07
CA ARG A 432 2.00 7.00 -4.60
C ARG A 432 3.31 7.36 -3.88
N LEU A 433 4.43 6.93 -4.45
CA LEU A 433 5.77 7.16 -3.92
C LEU A 433 6.26 8.62 -4.10
N GLN A 434 5.85 9.33 -5.15
CA GLN A 434 6.09 10.77 -5.30
C GLN A 434 5.20 11.58 -4.34
N GLN A 435 3.93 11.21 -4.15
CA GLN A 435 3.06 11.83 -3.14
C GLN A 435 3.63 11.69 -1.72
N PHE A 436 4.22 10.52 -1.38
CA PHE A 436 4.95 10.34 -0.12
C PHE A 436 6.11 11.33 0.04
N PHE A 437 6.84 11.65 -1.04
CA PHE A 437 7.87 12.69 -1.02
C PHE A 437 7.24 14.07 -0.82
N ASN A 438 6.19 14.40 -1.59
CA ASN A 438 5.54 15.71 -1.51
C ASN A 438 5.02 15.98 -0.09
N HIS A 439 4.35 15.01 0.52
CA HIS A 439 3.85 15.11 1.89
C HIS A 439 4.98 15.26 2.92
N HIS A 440 6.06 14.46 2.83
CA HIS A 440 7.19 14.59 3.78
C HIS A 440 7.97 15.89 3.63
N MET A 441 8.20 16.33 2.41
CA MET A 441 9.11 17.45 2.14
C MET A 441 8.39 18.80 2.22
N PHE A 442 7.16 18.90 1.70
CA PHE A 442 6.40 20.16 1.69
C PHE A 442 5.44 20.30 2.87
N ILE A 443 4.79 19.23 3.34
CA ILE A 443 3.71 19.33 4.34
C ILE A 443 4.25 19.13 5.76
N LEU A 444 4.78 17.94 6.07
CA LEU A 444 5.21 17.58 7.44
C LEU A 444 6.31 18.51 8.00
N GLU A 445 7.19 19.03 7.15
CA GLU A 445 8.22 19.99 7.56
C GLU A 445 7.61 21.34 7.99
N GLN A 446 6.60 21.84 7.27
CA GLN A 446 5.88 23.07 7.62
C GLN A 446 4.95 22.87 8.82
N GLU A 447 4.34 21.68 8.97
CA GLU A 447 3.55 21.33 10.16
C GLU A 447 4.41 21.29 11.43
N GLU A 448 5.63 20.74 11.36
CA GLU A 448 6.57 20.75 12.50
C GLU A 448 7.01 22.18 12.85
N TYR A 449 7.25 23.07 11.87
CA TYR A 449 7.55 24.48 12.15
C TYR A 449 6.39 25.20 12.85
N LYS A 450 5.16 25.00 12.37
CA LYS A 450 3.93 25.53 12.96
C LYS A 450 3.71 25.03 14.40
N LYS A 451 3.96 23.73 14.63
CA LYS A 451 3.84 23.05 15.93
C LYS A 451 4.91 23.46 16.93
N GLU A 452 6.14 23.74 16.47
CA GLU A 452 7.23 24.26 17.30
C GLU A 452 7.14 25.77 17.54
N GLY A 453 6.22 26.48 16.89
CA GLY A 453 6.01 27.92 17.06
C GLY A 453 7.11 28.78 16.41
N ILE A 454 7.65 28.33 15.28
CA ILE A 454 8.62 29.09 14.48
C ILE A 454 7.89 30.13 13.64
N ASP A 455 8.50 31.31 13.50
CA ASP A 455 8.09 32.33 12.53
C ASP A 455 8.30 31.80 11.10
N TRP A 456 7.20 31.38 10.47
CA TRP A 456 7.17 30.76 9.14
C TRP A 456 5.81 31.02 8.46
N GLU A 457 5.85 31.68 7.30
CA GLU A 457 4.71 31.81 6.40
C GLU A 457 4.49 30.48 5.67
N PHE A 458 3.28 29.90 5.77
CA PHE A 458 2.96 28.64 5.10
C PHE A 458 2.90 28.84 3.58
N ILE A 459 3.76 28.13 2.85
CA ILE A 459 3.82 28.18 1.39
C ILE A 459 3.10 26.95 0.86
N ASP A 460 1.98 27.16 0.17
CA ASP A 460 1.38 26.15 -0.69
C ASP A 460 2.11 26.11 -2.04
N PHE A 461 2.25 24.92 -2.61
CA PHE A 461 2.93 24.64 -3.87
C PHE A 461 1.99 24.00 -4.90
N GLY A 462 0.74 23.65 -4.54
CA GLY A 462 -0.26 23.09 -5.46
C GLY A 462 0.06 21.70 -6.06
N MET A 463 1.20 21.09 -5.70
CA MET A 463 1.63 19.78 -6.20
C MET A 463 1.01 18.61 -5.41
N ASP A 464 -0.32 18.57 -5.35
CA ASP A 464 -1.05 17.45 -4.75
C ASP A 464 -1.39 16.39 -5.81
N LEU A 465 -0.81 15.20 -5.68
CA LEU A 465 -1.05 14.06 -6.58
C LEU A 465 -2.20 13.16 -6.07
N GLN A 466 -2.83 13.51 -4.95
CA GLN A 466 -3.90 12.70 -4.35
C GLN A 466 -5.07 12.50 -5.31
N ALA A 467 -5.38 13.46 -6.20
CA ALA A 467 -6.44 13.33 -7.20
C ALA A 467 -6.19 12.21 -8.23
N SER A 468 -4.94 12.04 -8.71
CA SER A 468 -4.57 10.97 -9.64
C SER A 468 -4.48 9.61 -8.93
N ILE A 469 -4.02 9.60 -7.66
CA ILE A 469 -4.01 8.42 -6.80
C ILE A 469 -5.44 7.94 -6.51
N ASP A 470 -6.33 8.86 -6.15
CA ASP A 470 -7.74 8.59 -5.86
C ASP A 470 -8.46 8.01 -7.06
N LEU A 471 -8.22 8.56 -8.26
CA LEU A 471 -8.75 8.04 -9.53
C LEU A 471 -8.39 6.57 -9.76
N ILE A 472 -7.20 6.14 -9.34
CA ILE A 472 -6.73 4.76 -9.53
C ILE A 472 -7.22 3.84 -8.40
N GLU A 473 -7.19 4.30 -7.14
CA GLU A 473 -7.34 3.44 -5.95
C GLU A 473 -8.72 3.44 -5.28
N LYS A 474 -9.43 4.57 -5.24
CA LYS A 474 -10.65 4.69 -4.43
C LYS A 474 -11.80 3.82 -4.98
N PRO A 475 -12.86 3.55 -4.20
CA PRO A 475 -14.09 2.99 -4.73
C PRO A 475 -14.58 3.79 -5.95
N MET A 476 -15.09 3.10 -6.97
CA MET A 476 -15.37 3.63 -8.31
C MET A 476 -14.15 4.15 -9.10
N GLY A 477 -12.92 3.91 -8.65
CA GLY A 477 -11.67 4.18 -9.38
C GLY A 477 -11.22 3.02 -10.27
N ILE A 478 -10.18 3.25 -11.09
CA ILE A 478 -9.75 2.36 -12.19
C ILE A 478 -9.52 0.91 -11.72
N LEU A 479 -8.80 0.70 -10.61
CA LEU A 479 -8.53 -0.66 -10.12
C LEU A 479 -9.81 -1.35 -9.63
N SER A 480 -10.72 -0.62 -8.97
CA SER A 480 -11.95 -1.24 -8.45
C SER A 480 -13.01 -1.46 -9.53
N ILE A 481 -13.06 -0.65 -10.59
CA ILE A 481 -13.85 -0.97 -11.79
C ILE A 481 -13.30 -2.22 -12.49
N LEU A 482 -11.96 -2.40 -12.53
CA LEU A 482 -11.33 -3.60 -13.09
C LEU A 482 -11.58 -4.84 -12.21
N GLU A 483 -11.59 -4.69 -10.89
CA GLU A 483 -11.95 -5.73 -9.93
C GLU A 483 -13.40 -6.19 -10.12
N GLU A 484 -14.34 -5.24 -10.19
CA GLU A 484 -15.76 -5.54 -10.46
C GLU A 484 -15.93 -6.23 -11.82
N GLU A 485 -15.43 -5.65 -12.93
CA GLU A 485 -15.52 -6.25 -14.28
C GLU A 485 -14.85 -7.63 -14.36
N CYS A 486 -13.83 -7.93 -13.54
CA CYS A 486 -13.25 -9.26 -13.47
C CYS A 486 -14.24 -10.32 -12.93
N MET A 487 -15.19 -9.96 -12.06
CA MET A 487 -16.20 -10.88 -11.53
C MET A 487 -17.25 -11.29 -12.58
N PHE A 488 -17.63 -10.37 -13.48
CA PHE A 488 -18.74 -10.59 -14.41
C PHE A 488 -18.35 -11.54 -15.58
N PRO A 489 -19.08 -12.65 -15.82
CA PRO A 489 -18.77 -13.57 -16.91
C PRO A 489 -19.00 -13.02 -18.33
N LYS A 490 -19.78 -11.94 -18.46
CA LYS A 490 -20.08 -11.27 -19.75
C LYS A 490 -19.24 -10.00 -19.99
N ALA A 491 -18.38 -9.61 -19.05
CA ALA A 491 -17.53 -8.43 -19.20
C ALA A 491 -16.40 -8.67 -20.21
N SER A 492 -15.98 -7.60 -20.88
CA SER A 492 -14.88 -7.56 -21.84
C SER A 492 -14.06 -6.29 -21.61
N ASP A 493 -12.83 -6.21 -22.13
CA ASP A 493 -12.04 -4.98 -21.98
C ASP A 493 -12.77 -3.75 -22.55
N LYS A 494 -13.67 -3.93 -23.53
CA LYS A 494 -14.54 -2.87 -24.04
C LYS A 494 -15.58 -2.40 -23.01
N THR A 495 -16.30 -3.30 -22.31
CA THR A 495 -17.28 -2.88 -21.28
C THR A 495 -16.60 -2.19 -20.11
N PHE A 496 -15.38 -2.62 -19.77
CA PHE A 496 -14.50 -1.94 -18.83
C PHE A 496 -14.16 -0.51 -19.30
N LEU A 497 -13.78 -0.30 -20.57
CA LEU A 497 -13.53 1.04 -21.13
C LEU A 497 -14.78 1.93 -21.16
N ASP A 498 -15.93 1.38 -21.50
CA ASP A 498 -17.19 2.12 -21.56
C ASP A 498 -17.60 2.57 -20.14
N LYS A 499 -17.43 1.72 -19.12
CA LYS A 499 -17.58 2.09 -17.69
C LYS A 499 -16.56 3.14 -17.24
N LEU A 500 -15.28 3.01 -17.58
CA LEU A 500 -14.25 4.02 -17.27
C LEU A 500 -14.60 5.39 -17.84
N ASN A 501 -15.02 5.44 -19.10
CA ASN A 501 -15.41 6.69 -19.75
C ASN A 501 -16.66 7.30 -19.08
N GLY A 502 -17.69 6.50 -18.80
CA GLY A 502 -18.89 6.96 -18.10
C GLY A 502 -18.60 7.52 -16.69
N ASN A 503 -17.65 6.92 -15.97
CA ASN A 503 -17.31 7.32 -14.60
C ASN A 503 -16.33 8.50 -14.51
N HIS A 504 -15.40 8.65 -15.46
CA HIS A 504 -14.27 9.59 -15.31
C HIS A 504 -14.11 10.64 -16.41
N LEU A 505 -14.56 10.37 -17.64
CA LEU A 505 -14.33 11.29 -18.77
C LEU A 505 -15.04 12.63 -18.54
N GLY A 506 -14.29 13.73 -18.66
CA GLY A 506 -14.78 15.09 -18.39
C GLY A 506 -15.06 15.42 -16.91
N LYS A 507 -15.09 14.41 -16.03
CA LYS A 507 -15.29 14.56 -14.58
C LYS A 507 -13.95 14.69 -13.84
N SER A 508 -12.95 13.88 -14.20
CA SER A 508 -11.60 13.93 -13.63
C SER A 508 -10.63 14.67 -14.54
N LYS A 509 -9.88 15.63 -13.99
CA LYS A 509 -8.77 16.30 -14.71
C LYS A 509 -7.59 15.38 -15.00
N ALA A 510 -7.50 14.23 -14.34
CA ALA A 510 -6.41 13.26 -14.51
C ALA A 510 -6.71 12.17 -15.57
N TYR A 511 -7.92 12.15 -16.15
CA TYR A 511 -8.37 11.16 -17.13
C TYR A 511 -8.74 11.81 -18.46
N GLY A 512 -8.10 11.38 -19.55
CA GLY A 512 -8.34 11.86 -20.90
C GLY A 512 -8.67 10.73 -21.88
N LYS A 513 -9.30 11.10 -23.00
CA LYS A 513 -9.26 10.26 -24.21
C LYS A 513 -7.84 10.30 -24.78
N ALA A 514 -7.33 9.17 -25.23
CA ALA A 514 -6.04 9.13 -25.90
C ALA A 514 -6.06 10.02 -27.16
N GLY A 515 -5.00 10.81 -27.34
CA GLY A 515 -4.76 11.53 -28.59
C GLY A 515 -4.43 10.58 -29.75
N LYS A 516 -4.59 11.06 -30.99
CA LYS A 516 -4.16 10.32 -32.19
C LYS A 516 -2.68 9.91 -32.09
N PRO A 517 -2.28 8.73 -32.59
CA PRO A 517 -0.92 8.24 -32.50
C PRO A 517 0.10 9.24 -33.07
N LYS A 518 1.18 9.50 -32.31
CA LYS A 518 2.19 10.53 -32.62
C LYS A 518 3.13 10.12 -33.76
N LYS A 519 3.14 8.83 -34.13
CA LYS A 519 3.86 8.27 -35.29
C LYS A 519 2.91 7.38 -36.10
N ALA A 520 3.05 7.38 -37.42
CA ALA A 520 2.32 6.43 -38.26
C ALA A 520 2.73 4.99 -37.93
N GLY A 521 1.75 4.10 -37.75
CA GLY A 521 1.97 2.68 -37.42
C GLY A 521 1.95 2.33 -35.91
N GLN A 522 1.81 3.32 -35.00
CA GLN A 522 1.52 3.02 -33.59
C GLN A 522 0.09 2.49 -33.41
N VAL A 523 -0.09 1.52 -32.50
CA VAL A 523 -1.41 1.01 -32.10
C VAL A 523 -2.17 2.10 -31.34
N GLU A 524 -3.44 2.32 -31.68
CA GLU A 524 -4.26 3.34 -31.02
C GLU A 524 -4.50 2.95 -29.54
N ALA A 525 -4.23 3.91 -28.64
CA ALA A 525 -4.48 3.75 -27.21
C ALA A 525 -5.94 4.06 -26.88
N HIS A 526 -6.43 3.50 -25.78
CA HIS A 526 -7.86 3.52 -25.47
C HIS A 526 -8.24 4.66 -24.52
N PHE A 527 -7.32 5.02 -23.62
CA PHE A 527 -7.43 6.19 -22.75
C PHE A 527 -6.03 6.72 -22.39
N GLU A 528 -5.96 7.91 -21.79
CA GLU A 528 -4.72 8.55 -21.34
C GLU A 528 -4.87 9.02 -19.89
N LEU A 529 -3.82 8.84 -19.08
CA LEU A 529 -3.76 9.34 -17.71
C LEU A 529 -2.71 10.45 -17.58
N HIS A 530 -3.09 11.53 -16.90
CA HIS A 530 -2.18 12.64 -16.61
C HIS A 530 -1.50 12.42 -15.25
N HIS A 531 -0.34 11.76 -15.29
CA HIS A 531 0.51 11.52 -14.12
C HIS A 531 1.47 12.69 -13.88
N TYR A 532 2.10 12.73 -12.70
CA TYR A 532 3.09 13.75 -12.34
C TYR A 532 4.29 13.87 -13.31
N ALA A 533 4.65 12.76 -13.98
CA ALA A 533 5.75 12.67 -14.94
C ALA A 533 5.31 12.87 -16.40
N GLY A 534 4.04 13.21 -16.64
CA GLY A 534 3.47 13.43 -17.97
C GLY A 534 2.26 12.56 -18.28
N SER A 535 1.67 12.79 -19.45
CA SER A 535 0.52 12.04 -19.95
C SER A 535 0.95 10.68 -20.52
N VAL A 536 0.30 9.59 -20.08
CA VAL A 536 0.61 8.22 -20.49
C VAL A 536 -0.61 7.57 -21.16
N PRO A 537 -0.51 7.20 -22.45
CA PRO A 537 -1.56 6.49 -23.18
C PRO A 537 -1.55 4.99 -22.86
N TYR A 538 -2.69 4.40 -22.53
CA TYR A 538 -2.82 3.00 -22.11
C TYR A 538 -3.65 2.14 -23.10
N ASN A 539 -3.23 0.89 -23.26
CA ASN A 539 -3.87 -0.12 -24.13
C ASN A 539 -4.48 -1.21 -23.25
N ILE A 540 -5.81 -1.32 -23.25
CA ILE A 540 -6.60 -2.19 -22.34
C ILE A 540 -6.64 -3.69 -22.74
N ALA A 541 -6.07 -4.07 -23.88
CA ALA A 541 -6.24 -5.41 -24.43
C ALA A 541 -5.71 -6.49 -23.49
N GLY A 542 -6.58 -7.43 -23.13
CA GLY A 542 -6.30 -8.52 -22.20
C GLY A 542 -6.23 -8.09 -20.73
N TRP A 543 -6.68 -6.90 -20.33
CA TRP A 543 -6.59 -6.45 -18.94
C TRP A 543 -7.44 -7.31 -18.00
N LEU A 544 -8.65 -7.70 -18.39
CA LEU A 544 -9.49 -8.58 -17.57
C LEU A 544 -8.87 -9.98 -17.41
N GLU A 545 -8.24 -10.52 -18.44
CA GLU A 545 -7.57 -11.83 -18.38
C GLU A 545 -6.28 -11.77 -17.56
N LYS A 546 -5.46 -10.73 -17.76
CA LYS A 546 -4.24 -10.47 -16.97
C LYS A 546 -4.55 -10.28 -15.49
N ASN A 547 -5.63 -9.57 -15.14
CA ASN A 547 -5.98 -9.30 -13.74
C ASN A 547 -6.60 -10.53 -13.03
N LYS A 548 -7.26 -11.43 -13.78
CA LYS A 548 -7.72 -12.75 -13.30
C LYS A 548 -6.58 -13.79 -13.19
N ASP A 549 -5.62 -13.75 -14.12
CA ASP A 549 -4.51 -14.71 -14.29
C ASP A 549 -4.87 -16.20 -14.03
N PRO A 550 -5.91 -16.75 -14.70
CA PRO A 550 -6.47 -18.05 -14.34
C PRO A 550 -5.46 -19.18 -14.56
N LEU A 551 -5.26 -19.99 -13.52
CA LEU A 551 -4.41 -21.19 -13.54
C LEU A 551 -5.23 -22.46 -13.72
N ASN A 552 -4.63 -23.44 -14.40
CA ASN A 552 -5.25 -24.75 -14.61
C ASN A 552 -5.08 -25.63 -13.36
N GLU A 553 -6.14 -25.68 -12.53
CA GLU A 553 -6.16 -26.44 -11.26
C GLU A 553 -5.72 -27.90 -11.42
N THR A 554 -6.07 -28.57 -12.53
CA THR A 554 -5.68 -29.98 -12.78
C THR A 554 -4.17 -30.14 -12.91
N VAL A 555 -3.47 -29.15 -13.47
CA VAL A 555 -2.00 -29.19 -13.61
C VAL A 555 -1.30 -28.65 -12.36
N VAL A 556 -1.92 -27.71 -11.64
CA VAL A 556 -1.44 -27.25 -10.32
C VAL A 556 -1.44 -28.40 -9.30
N ASP A 557 -2.49 -29.22 -9.27
CA ASP A 557 -2.59 -30.43 -8.43
C ASP A 557 -1.62 -31.55 -8.86
N LEU A 558 -1.27 -31.63 -10.15
CA LEU A 558 -0.21 -32.53 -10.62
C LEU A 558 1.19 -32.06 -10.15
N LEU A 559 1.40 -30.75 -9.98
CA LEU A 559 2.68 -30.17 -9.57
C LEU A 559 2.91 -30.20 -8.05
N SER A 560 1.87 -30.12 -7.23
CA SER A 560 1.98 -30.34 -5.76
C SER A 560 2.44 -31.77 -5.42
N HIS A 561 2.07 -32.74 -6.26
CA HIS A 561 2.48 -34.14 -6.16
C HIS A 561 3.76 -34.48 -6.96
N SER A 562 4.57 -33.47 -7.33
CA SER A 562 5.84 -33.66 -8.04
C SER A 562 6.88 -34.47 -7.23
N LYS A 563 7.75 -35.20 -7.95
CA LYS A 563 8.92 -35.88 -7.38
C LYS A 563 10.12 -34.93 -7.14
N GLU A 564 10.13 -33.75 -7.73
CA GLU A 564 11.15 -32.73 -7.45
C GLU A 564 10.74 -31.94 -6.21
N ALA A 565 11.48 -32.11 -5.11
CA ALA A 565 11.13 -31.54 -3.80
C ALA A 565 10.94 -30.01 -3.82
N LEU A 566 11.66 -29.28 -4.69
CA LEU A 566 11.44 -27.84 -4.89
C LEU A 566 10.08 -27.58 -5.56
N VAL A 567 9.75 -28.27 -6.66
CA VAL A 567 8.47 -28.09 -7.37
C VAL A 567 7.29 -28.41 -6.47
N GLN A 568 7.37 -29.53 -5.73
CA GLN A 568 6.40 -29.85 -4.68
C GLN A 568 6.27 -28.71 -3.66
N LEU A 569 7.37 -28.17 -3.12
CA LEU A 569 7.34 -27.05 -2.18
C LEU A 569 6.77 -25.75 -2.77
N LEU A 570 6.92 -25.51 -4.08
CA LEU A 570 6.33 -24.35 -4.76
C LEU A 570 4.81 -24.46 -4.94
N PHE A 571 4.27 -25.69 -5.03
CA PHE A 571 2.85 -25.94 -5.32
C PHE A 571 2.05 -26.59 -4.17
N ALA A 572 2.71 -27.01 -3.09
CA ALA A 572 2.09 -27.58 -1.89
C ALA A 572 0.98 -26.70 -1.30
N THR A 573 -0.05 -27.33 -0.75
CA THR A 573 -1.16 -26.61 -0.10
C THR A 573 -0.78 -26.16 1.32
N PRO A 574 -1.44 -25.12 1.88
CA PRO A 574 -1.14 -24.65 3.22
C PRO A 574 -1.36 -25.69 4.34
N GLU A 575 -2.22 -26.68 4.12
CA GLU A 575 -2.49 -27.76 5.08
C GLU A 575 -1.31 -28.74 5.18
N GLU A 576 -0.64 -29.02 4.06
CA GLU A 576 0.51 -29.93 3.98
C GLU A 576 1.79 -29.27 4.50
N ALA A 577 2.02 -28.00 4.15
CA ALA A 577 3.20 -27.25 4.58
C ALA A 577 3.23 -26.93 6.09
N ALA A 578 2.08 -27.01 6.78
CA ALA A 578 1.95 -26.68 8.20
C ALA A 578 2.22 -27.86 9.15
N GLY A 579 2.29 -29.10 8.67
CA GLY A 579 2.74 -30.24 9.47
C GLY A 579 1.79 -30.68 10.61
N GLY A 580 0.49 -30.76 10.35
CA GLY A 580 -0.47 -31.42 11.25
C GLY A 580 -1.18 -30.51 12.25
N GLY A 581 -2.15 -29.72 11.77
CA GLY A 581 -3.09 -28.99 12.62
C GLY A 581 -4.41 -28.75 11.89
N GLY A 582 -5.52 -29.20 12.48
CA GLY A 582 -6.87 -29.13 11.89
C GLY A 582 -7.50 -27.73 11.92
N GLY A 583 -6.79 -26.72 11.42
CA GLY A 583 -7.37 -25.41 11.16
C GLY A 583 -8.47 -25.50 10.10
N LYS A 584 -9.49 -24.62 10.16
CA LYS A 584 -10.45 -24.46 9.06
C LYS A 584 -9.66 -24.23 7.77
N LYS A 585 -10.09 -24.86 6.66
CA LYS A 585 -9.70 -24.42 5.32
C LYS A 585 -9.97 -22.92 5.20
N LYS A 586 -8.90 -22.11 5.15
CA LYS A 586 -9.00 -20.79 4.53
C LYS A 586 -9.45 -21.08 3.11
N LYS A 587 -10.70 -20.72 2.78
CA LYS A 587 -11.26 -20.94 1.44
C LYS A 587 -10.23 -20.43 0.43
N SER A 588 -9.99 -21.20 -0.63
CA SER A 588 -9.15 -20.72 -1.73
C SER A 588 -9.66 -19.35 -2.13
N SER A 589 -8.80 -18.34 -2.10
CA SER A 589 -9.16 -16.97 -2.49
C SER A 589 -9.17 -16.92 -4.02
N ALA A 590 -10.06 -17.72 -4.61
CA ALA A 590 -10.11 -18.09 -6.02
C ALA A 590 -10.47 -16.92 -6.95
N PHE A 591 -10.71 -15.74 -6.37
CA PHE A 591 -10.98 -14.49 -7.07
C PHE A 591 -10.12 -13.30 -6.57
N GLN A 592 -9.01 -13.55 -5.86
CA GLN A 592 -8.08 -12.47 -5.52
C GLN A 592 -7.32 -12.02 -6.77
N THR A 593 -7.72 -10.87 -7.32
CA THR A 593 -7.11 -10.25 -8.50
C THR A 593 -5.69 -9.76 -8.24
N ILE A 594 -4.89 -9.61 -9.31
CA ILE A 594 -3.55 -9.00 -9.21
C ILE A 594 -3.66 -7.57 -8.65
N SER A 595 -4.65 -6.80 -9.06
CA SER A 595 -4.90 -5.44 -8.57
C SER A 595 -5.09 -5.39 -7.05
N SER A 596 -5.85 -6.33 -6.48
CA SER A 596 -6.11 -6.44 -5.04
C SER A 596 -4.83 -6.80 -4.28
N VAL A 597 -4.11 -7.84 -4.72
CA VAL A 597 -2.82 -8.26 -4.13
C VAL A 597 -1.79 -7.12 -4.16
N HIS A 598 -1.71 -6.39 -5.28
CA HIS A 598 -0.82 -5.23 -5.42
C HIS A 598 -1.22 -4.09 -4.48
N LYS A 599 -2.50 -3.72 -4.45
CA LYS A 599 -3.04 -2.65 -3.59
C LYS A 599 -2.82 -2.95 -2.11
N GLU A 600 -2.97 -4.19 -1.67
CA GLU A 600 -2.67 -4.60 -0.30
C GLU A 600 -1.16 -4.53 0.00
N SER A 601 -0.32 -5.05 -0.90
CA SER A 601 1.14 -5.07 -0.77
C SER A 601 1.75 -3.65 -0.75
N LEU A 602 1.28 -2.76 -1.63
CA LEU A 602 1.68 -1.36 -1.67
C LEU A 602 1.22 -0.61 -0.41
N ASN A 603 0.04 -0.90 0.14
CA ASN A 603 -0.40 -0.30 1.40
C ASN A 603 0.43 -0.77 2.60
N LYS A 604 0.88 -2.04 2.63
CA LYS A 604 1.86 -2.54 3.61
C LYS A 604 3.20 -1.78 3.50
N LEU A 605 3.74 -1.63 2.28
CA LEU A 605 4.96 -0.86 2.03
C LEU A 605 4.81 0.60 2.50
N MET A 606 3.73 1.28 2.11
CA MET A 606 3.51 2.68 2.46
C MET A 606 3.37 2.87 3.98
N LYS A 607 2.67 1.97 4.68
CA LYS A 607 2.58 1.97 6.15
C LYS A 607 3.96 1.83 6.81
N ASN A 608 4.79 0.90 6.31
CA ASN A 608 6.18 0.73 6.75
C ASN A 608 6.99 2.02 6.52
N LEU A 609 6.91 2.63 5.33
CA LEU A 609 7.64 3.86 5.01
C LEU A 609 7.23 5.05 5.91
N TYR A 610 5.93 5.27 6.14
CA TYR A 610 5.43 6.34 7.02
C TYR A 610 5.86 6.19 8.49
N SER A 611 6.23 4.98 8.93
CA SER A 611 6.79 4.73 10.26
C SER A 611 8.31 5.00 10.39
N THR A 612 8.98 5.35 9.29
CA THR A 612 10.44 5.57 9.25
C THR A 612 10.79 7.01 8.92
N HIS A 613 12.01 7.44 9.25
CA HIS A 613 12.54 8.73 8.82
C HIS A 613 13.11 8.62 7.39
N PRO A 614 12.52 9.25 6.36
CA PRO A 614 12.96 9.04 4.99
C PRO A 614 14.19 9.88 4.62
N HIS A 615 15.16 9.23 4.00
CA HIS A 615 16.27 9.89 3.30
C HIS A 615 16.16 9.61 1.80
N PHE A 616 16.11 10.67 0.99
CA PHE A 616 15.85 10.61 -0.44
C PHE A 616 17.13 10.80 -1.28
N VAL A 617 17.27 9.99 -2.33
CA VAL A 617 18.23 10.21 -3.44
C VAL A 617 17.42 10.28 -4.73
N ARG A 618 17.80 11.16 -5.67
CA ARG A 618 17.07 11.39 -6.94
C ARG A 618 18.00 11.17 -8.14
N CYS A 619 17.71 10.12 -8.90
CA CYS A 619 18.50 9.66 -10.04
C CYS A 619 17.86 10.16 -11.35
N ILE A 620 18.53 11.11 -12.00
CA ILE A 620 18.11 11.77 -13.25
C ILE A 620 18.68 10.99 -14.44
N ILE A 621 17.89 10.82 -15.50
CA ILE A 621 18.33 10.30 -16.81
C ILE A 621 19.05 11.44 -17.54
N PRO A 622 20.33 11.29 -17.94
CA PRO A 622 21.06 12.34 -18.65
C PRO A 622 20.72 12.40 -20.14
N ASN A 623 20.46 11.26 -20.79
CA ASN A 623 20.08 11.15 -22.20
C ASN A 623 19.35 9.82 -22.47
N GLU A 624 18.56 9.73 -23.54
CA GLU A 624 17.89 8.46 -23.92
C GLU A 624 18.82 7.48 -24.67
N PHE A 625 19.92 7.97 -25.24
CA PHE A 625 20.86 7.19 -26.06
C PHE A 625 21.80 6.26 -25.27
N LYS A 626 21.68 6.23 -23.93
CA LYS A 626 22.52 5.46 -22.98
C LYS A 626 24.02 5.82 -23.03
N GLN A 627 24.38 6.97 -23.60
CA GLN A 627 25.79 7.35 -23.77
C GLN A 627 26.37 8.02 -22.51
N PRO A 628 27.58 7.65 -22.05
CA PRO A 628 28.24 8.37 -20.96
C PRO A 628 28.66 9.78 -21.39
N GLY A 629 28.63 10.74 -20.47
CA GLY A 629 29.08 12.12 -20.70
C GLY A 629 28.11 13.03 -21.49
N GLN A 630 27.18 12.47 -22.25
CA GLN A 630 26.16 13.24 -22.98
C GLN A 630 25.00 13.66 -22.05
N ILE A 631 24.50 14.89 -22.19
CA ILE A 631 23.33 15.40 -21.46
C ILE A 631 22.34 16.10 -22.41
N ASP A 632 21.07 15.72 -22.34
CA ASP A 632 19.95 16.42 -22.96
C ASP A 632 19.34 17.40 -21.95
N SER A 633 19.42 18.69 -22.29
CA SER A 633 18.94 19.77 -21.42
C SER A 633 17.42 19.82 -21.30
N PHE A 634 16.66 19.40 -22.31
CA PHE A 634 15.19 19.40 -22.27
C PHE A 634 14.66 18.22 -21.45
N LEU A 635 15.21 17.02 -21.68
CA LEU A 635 14.90 15.83 -20.89
C LEU A 635 15.22 16.03 -19.40
N VAL A 636 16.35 16.67 -19.07
CA VAL A 636 16.72 16.98 -17.68
C VAL A 636 15.85 18.10 -17.09
N LEU A 637 15.52 19.15 -17.85
CA LEU A 637 14.63 20.22 -17.38
C LEU A 637 13.22 19.69 -17.04
N HIS A 638 12.65 18.85 -17.90
CA HIS A 638 11.37 18.17 -17.67
C HIS A 638 11.40 17.34 -16.38
N GLN A 639 12.42 16.50 -16.21
CA GLN A 639 12.62 15.72 -14.99
C GLN A 639 12.70 16.59 -13.71
N LEU A 640 13.46 17.69 -13.74
CA LEU A 640 13.62 18.59 -12.59
C LEU A 640 12.31 19.27 -12.20
N GLN A 641 11.45 19.57 -13.17
CA GLN A 641 10.10 20.12 -12.97
C GLN A 641 9.14 19.04 -12.43
N CYS A 642 8.94 17.94 -13.15
CA CYS A 642 8.00 16.88 -12.80
C CYS A 642 8.30 16.23 -11.44
N ASN A 643 9.58 16.02 -11.11
CA ASN A 643 9.96 15.51 -9.79
C ASN A 643 9.81 16.58 -8.68
N GLY A 644 9.51 17.85 -8.99
CA GLY A 644 9.41 18.94 -8.00
C GLY A 644 10.74 19.27 -7.32
N VAL A 645 11.86 19.18 -8.05
CA VAL A 645 13.21 19.41 -7.50
C VAL A 645 13.43 20.89 -7.20
N LEU A 646 12.92 21.79 -8.06
CA LEU A 646 13.08 23.24 -7.93
C LEU A 646 12.36 23.76 -6.68
N GLU A 647 11.15 23.26 -6.44
CA GLU A 647 10.30 23.52 -5.28
C GLU A 647 10.93 22.97 -4.01
N GLY A 648 11.53 21.76 -4.09
CA GLY A 648 12.26 21.17 -2.99
C GLY A 648 13.47 22.00 -2.55
N ILE A 649 14.27 22.47 -3.52
CA ILE A 649 15.37 23.42 -3.27
C ILE A 649 14.82 24.75 -2.71
N ARG A 650 13.65 25.21 -3.16
CA ARG A 650 13.00 26.45 -2.68
C ARG A 650 12.63 26.38 -1.20
N ILE A 651 12.10 25.26 -0.70
CA ILE A 651 11.93 25.04 0.76
C ILE A 651 13.28 24.91 1.44
N CYS A 652 14.16 24.00 1.01
CA CYS A 652 15.42 23.72 1.72
C CYS A 652 16.36 24.95 1.84
N ARG A 653 16.19 25.95 0.97
CA ARG A 653 16.87 27.26 1.03
C ARG A 653 16.17 28.28 1.95
N LYS A 654 14.83 28.27 2.04
CA LYS A 654 14.06 29.18 2.91
C LYS A 654 14.02 28.69 4.37
N GLY A 655 13.73 27.40 4.56
CA GLY A 655 13.52 26.74 5.84
C GLY A 655 14.81 26.30 6.54
N PHE A 656 14.65 25.39 7.50
CA PHE A 656 15.70 25.01 8.46
C PHE A 656 15.75 23.47 8.59
N PRO A 657 16.32 22.75 7.59
CA PRO A 657 16.21 21.29 7.48
C PRO A 657 16.97 20.50 8.56
N ASN A 658 17.83 21.15 9.35
CA ASN A 658 18.55 20.53 10.46
C ASN A 658 17.87 20.91 11.79
N ARG A 659 17.45 19.94 12.59
CA ARG A 659 16.79 20.19 13.90
C ARG A 659 17.35 19.30 15.00
N ILE A 660 17.58 19.86 16.19
CA ILE A 660 18.14 19.17 17.37
C ILE A 660 17.36 19.56 18.63
N ILE A 661 17.09 18.59 19.51
CA ILE A 661 16.43 18.81 20.80
C ILE A 661 17.38 19.55 21.75
N TYR A 662 16.89 20.53 22.53
CA TYR A 662 17.75 21.38 23.36
C TYR A 662 18.68 20.62 24.34
N SER A 663 18.25 19.48 24.87
CA SER A 663 19.08 18.62 25.74
C SER A 663 20.29 18.04 25.00
N GLU A 664 20.08 17.49 23.81
CA GLU A 664 21.14 16.94 22.95
C GLU A 664 22.08 18.04 22.45
N PHE A 665 21.52 19.19 22.02
CA PHE A 665 22.32 20.33 21.60
C PHE A 665 23.26 20.80 22.72
N LYS A 666 22.72 20.97 23.94
CA LYS A 666 23.53 21.31 25.11
C LYS A 666 24.62 20.25 25.33
N GLN A 667 24.26 18.96 25.35
CA GLN A 667 25.22 17.88 25.59
C GLN A 667 26.34 17.81 24.53
N ARG A 668 26.04 18.05 23.25
CA ARG A 668 27.04 18.04 22.16
C ARG A 668 27.94 19.27 22.18
N TYR A 669 27.38 20.47 22.28
CA TYR A 669 28.11 21.72 21.99
C TYR A 669 28.52 22.54 23.21
N SER A 670 28.21 22.13 24.46
CA SER A 670 28.71 22.79 25.68
C SER A 670 30.24 22.96 25.71
N ILE A 671 30.97 22.06 25.05
CA ILE A 671 32.44 22.09 24.93
C ILE A 671 32.96 23.29 24.11
N LEU A 672 32.14 23.88 23.23
CA LEU A 672 32.53 25.03 22.41
C LEU A 672 32.48 26.34 23.20
N ALA A 673 31.51 26.48 24.10
CA ALA A 673 31.26 27.69 24.88
C ALA A 673 30.97 27.38 26.36
N PRO A 674 31.90 26.75 27.11
CA PRO A 674 31.67 26.33 28.49
C PRO A 674 31.30 27.51 29.40
N ASN A 675 31.94 28.67 29.19
CA ASN A 675 31.71 29.89 29.97
C ASN A 675 30.36 30.58 29.68
N ALA A 676 29.62 30.16 28.65
CA ALA A 676 28.31 30.72 28.30
C ALA A 676 27.13 30.06 29.05
N ILE A 677 27.42 29.00 29.82
CA ILE A 677 26.44 28.18 30.54
C ILE A 677 26.51 28.55 32.03
N PRO A 678 25.45 29.17 32.61
CA PRO A 678 25.41 29.43 34.04
C PRO A 678 25.41 28.13 34.85
N GLU A 679 26.04 28.15 36.02
CA GLU A 679 26.05 27.00 36.93
C GLU A 679 24.63 26.69 37.45
N GLY A 680 24.25 25.41 37.41
CA GLY A 680 22.95 24.93 37.89
C GLY A 680 21.97 24.48 36.79
N PHE A 681 20.70 24.31 37.16
CA PHE A 681 19.65 23.87 36.25
C PHE A 681 19.08 25.05 35.45
N VAL A 682 19.61 25.25 34.24
CA VAL A 682 19.16 26.28 33.28
C VAL A 682 18.30 25.64 32.20
N ASP A 683 17.18 26.30 31.87
CA ASP A 683 16.31 25.97 30.74
C ASP A 683 17.10 25.73 29.44
N GLY A 684 16.72 24.67 28.71
CA GLY A 684 17.36 24.26 27.47
C GLY A 684 17.31 25.32 26.38
N LYS A 685 16.17 26.00 26.19
CA LYS A 685 16.01 27.03 25.15
C LYS A 685 16.94 28.21 25.40
N LYS A 686 16.98 28.73 26.63
CA LYS A 686 17.93 29.77 27.05
C LYS A 686 19.38 29.32 26.96
N CYS A 687 19.70 28.11 27.42
CA CYS A 687 21.06 27.58 27.38
C CYS A 687 21.60 27.45 25.94
N THR A 688 20.78 26.97 25.00
CA THR A 688 21.13 26.92 23.58
C THR A 688 21.27 28.31 22.98
N GLY A 689 20.38 29.25 23.30
CA GLY A 689 20.49 30.65 22.87
C GLY A 689 21.82 31.29 23.29
N ASN A 690 22.21 31.15 24.56
CA ASN A 690 23.50 31.64 25.07
C ASN A 690 24.70 31.03 24.35
N ILE A 691 24.69 29.71 24.09
CA ILE A 691 25.78 29.03 23.36
C ILE A 691 25.88 29.58 21.93
N LEU A 692 24.76 29.72 21.22
CA LEU A 692 24.75 30.23 19.84
C LEU A 692 25.21 31.69 19.75
N GLN A 693 24.82 32.53 20.71
CA GLN A 693 25.27 33.91 20.82
C GLN A 693 26.77 34.00 21.14
N ALA A 694 27.29 33.14 22.02
CA ALA A 694 28.72 33.06 22.34
C ALA A 694 29.57 32.55 21.15
N LEU A 695 28.96 31.77 20.25
CA LEU A 695 29.57 31.32 18.99
C LEU A 695 29.37 32.30 17.82
N GLN A 696 28.72 33.45 18.06
CA GLN A 696 28.53 34.53 17.09
C GLN A 696 27.81 34.13 15.79
N LEU A 697 26.94 33.11 15.85
CA LEU A 697 26.11 32.67 14.72
C LEU A 697 24.99 33.67 14.42
N ASP A 698 24.66 33.85 13.13
CA ASP A 698 23.59 34.77 12.73
C ASP A 698 22.20 34.19 13.08
N THR A 699 21.36 35.04 13.64
CA THR A 699 19.92 34.87 13.86
C THR A 699 19.09 34.52 12.61
N ASN A 700 19.67 34.62 11.40
CA ASN A 700 19.07 34.11 10.16
C ASN A 700 19.49 32.68 9.80
N GLU A 701 20.54 32.14 10.43
CA GLU A 701 21.05 30.78 10.21
C GLU A 701 20.40 29.74 11.13
N TYR A 702 19.84 30.18 12.26
CA TYR A 702 19.10 29.35 13.22
C TYR A 702 17.77 29.98 13.65
N LYS A 703 16.85 29.16 14.14
CA LYS A 703 15.64 29.59 14.88
C LYS A 703 15.42 28.72 16.12
N LEU A 704 14.82 29.30 17.15
CA LEU A 704 14.58 28.64 18.44
C LEU A 704 13.09 28.29 18.58
N GLY A 705 12.73 27.04 18.27
CA GLY A 705 11.39 26.48 18.46
C GLY A 705 11.04 26.27 19.94
N THR A 706 10.00 25.48 20.22
CA THR A 706 9.49 25.24 21.57
C THR A 706 10.26 24.14 22.30
N THR A 707 10.62 23.06 21.62
CA THR A 707 11.42 21.94 22.15
C THR A 707 12.76 21.74 21.43
N LYS A 708 12.92 22.30 20.23
CA LYS A 708 14.08 22.12 19.35
C LYS A 708 14.68 23.45 18.89
N VAL A 709 15.98 23.41 18.61
CA VAL A 709 16.66 24.41 17.77
C VAL A 709 16.69 23.91 16.33
N PHE A 710 16.51 24.84 15.40
CA PHE A 710 16.46 24.63 13.96
C PHE A 710 17.60 25.41 13.29
N PHE A 711 18.22 24.81 12.27
CA PHE A 711 19.39 25.34 11.56
C PHE A 711 19.24 25.19 10.05
N LYS A 712 19.83 26.13 9.30
CA LYS A 712 20.01 26.00 7.85
C LYS A 712 20.99 24.86 7.49
N ALA A 713 21.02 24.51 6.21
CA ALA A 713 22.03 23.59 5.68
C ALA A 713 23.46 24.13 5.90
N GLY A 714 24.44 23.25 6.10
CA GLY A 714 25.85 23.61 6.33
C GLY A 714 26.18 24.04 7.77
N VAL A 715 25.35 24.86 8.41
CA VAL A 715 25.58 25.42 9.77
C VAL A 715 25.90 24.35 10.82
N LEU A 716 25.19 23.23 10.80
CA LEU A 716 25.44 22.14 11.74
C LEU A 716 26.79 21.44 11.49
N GLY A 717 27.26 21.43 10.23
CA GLY A 717 28.57 20.91 9.87
C GLY A 717 29.70 21.78 10.44
N THR A 718 29.60 23.11 10.36
CA THR A 718 30.61 24.00 10.94
C THR A 718 30.67 23.89 12.47
N LEU A 719 29.53 23.69 13.13
CA LEU A 719 29.47 23.40 14.57
C LEU A 719 30.16 22.08 14.95
N GLU A 720 30.07 21.04 14.12
CA GLU A 720 30.78 19.78 14.33
C GLU A 720 32.27 19.89 14.00
N ASP A 721 32.67 20.60 12.93
CA ASP A 721 34.09 20.85 12.60
C ASP A 721 34.79 21.63 13.75
N MET A 722 34.16 22.68 14.29
CA MET A 722 34.66 23.41 15.47
C MET A 722 34.76 22.51 16.70
N ARG A 723 33.85 21.54 16.85
CA ARG A 723 33.77 20.63 17.98
C ARG A 723 34.84 19.54 17.89
N ASP A 724 35.08 18.98 16.71
CA ASP A 724 36.13 18.00 16.46
C ASP A 724 37.53 18.63 16.57
N GLU A 725 37.73 19.91 16.21
CA GLU A 725 39.00 20.62 16.42
C GLU A 725 39.35 20.75 17.92
N ARG A 726 38.34 20.92 18.78
CA ARG A 726 38.47 20.96 20.25
C ARG A 726 38.61 19.57 20.86
N LEU A 727 37.77 18.63 20.44
CA LEU A 727 37.82 17.23 20.91
C LEU A 727 39.14 16.57 20.53
N SER A 728 39.66 16.79 19.32
CA SER A 728 40.92 16.21 18.84
C SER A 728 42.09 16.48 19.81
N LYS A 729 42.19 17.70 20.34
CA LYS A 729 43.23 18.11 21.31
C LYS A 729 43.11 17.33 22.63
N ILE A 730 41.89 17.18 23.16
CA ILE A 730 41.62 16.41 24.39
C ILE A 730 41.84 14.90 24.18
N ILE A 731 41.33 14.38 23.07
CA ILE A 731 41.39 12.97 22.68
C ILE A 731 42.82 12.54 22.33
N ALA A 732 43.70 13.46 21.91
CA ALA A 732 45.13 13.22 21.78
C ALA A 732 45.80 13.04 23.15
N MET A 733 45.51 13.90 24.14
CA MET A 733 46.02 13.74 25.52
C MET A 733 45.53 12.44 26.17
N PHE A 734 44.25 12.10 26.00
CA PHE A 734 43.67 10.85 26.48
C PHE A 734 44.32 9.62 25.82
N GLN A 735 44.57 9.66 24.50
CA GLN A 735 45.31 8.60 23.81
C GLN A 735 46.76 8.49 24.27
N ALA A 736 47.45 9.59 24.57
CA ALA A 736 48.80 9.57 25.14
C ALA A 736 48.80 8.86 26.50
N HIS A 737 47.80 9.13 27.35
CA HIS A 737 47.64 8.44 28.63
C HIS A 737 47.38 6.93 28.45
N ILE A 738 46.45 6.54 27.56
CA ILE A 738 46.16 5.13 27.27
C ILE A 738 47.40 4.41 26.70
N ARG A 739 48.09 5.00 25.72
CA ARG A 739 49.33 4.44 25.16
C ARG A 739 50.39 4.26 26.25
N GLY A 740 50.57 5.26 27.12
CA GLY A 740 51.48 5.16 28.27
C GLY A 740 51.07 4.13 29.33
N TYR A 741 49.78 3.90 29.54
CA TYR A 741 49.28 2.85 30.44
C TYR A 741 49.50 1.44 29.85
N LEU A 742 49.07 1.22 28.59
CA LEU A 742 49.25 -0.04 27.88
C LEU A 742 50.74 -0.40 27.73
N MET A 743 51.59 0.57 27.38
CA MET A 743 53.03 0.33 27.26
C MET A 743 53.66 0.00 28.61
N ARG A 744 53.25 0.63 29.72
CA ARG A 744 53.74 0.23 31.06
C ARG A 744 53.29 -1.19 31.45
N LYS A 745 52.05 -1.58 31.13
CA LYS A 745 51.57 -2.96 31.35
C LYS A 745 52.31 -3.99 30.48
N SER A 746 52.63 -3.64 29.23
CA SER A 746 53.41 -4.50 28.32
C SER A 746 54.89 -4.58 28.72
N TYR A 747 55.49 -3.44 29.09
CA TYR A 747 56.88 -3.37 29.53
C TYR A 747 57.11 -4.20 30.80
N LYS A 748 56.17 -4.19 31.75
CA LYS A 748 56.24 -5.09 32.92
C LYS A 748 56.29 -6.57 32.49
N LYS A 749 55.45 -7.01 31.55
CA LYS A 749 55.53 -8.38 31.00
C LYS A 749 56.92 -8.69 30.41
N LEU A 750 57.54 -7.75 29.70
CA LEU A 750 58.88 -7.93 29.13
C LEU A 750 59.97 -8.01 30.23
N GLN A 751 59.85 -7.25 31.32
CA GLN A 751 60.73 -7.36 32.49
C GLN A 751 60.56 -8.73 33.19
N ASP A 752 59.32 -9.13 33.46
CA ASP A 752 58.96 -10.40 34.07
C ASP A 752 59.47 -11.58 33.20
N GLN A 753 59.31 -11.50 31.87
CA GLN A 753 59.85 -12.47 30.90
C GLN A 753 61.39 -12.53 30.92
N ARG A 754 62.10 -11.40 31.01
CA ARG A 754 63.57 -11.38 31.07
C ARG A 754 64.10 -12.09 32.31
N ILE A 755 63.45 -11.90 33.45
CA ILE A 755 63.77 -12.59 34.71
C ILE A 755 63.43 -14.08 34.58
N GLY A 756 62.23 -14.40 34.06
CA GLY A 756 61.78 -15.77 33.80
C GLY A 756 62.74 -16.56 32.90
N LEU A 757 63.17 -15.98 31.78
CA LEU A 757 64.16 -16.56 30.86
C LEU A 757 65.48 -16.91 31.56
N SER A 758 66.01 -16.02 32.41
CA SER A 758 67.23 -16.29 33.17
C SER A 758 67.05 -17.45 34.15
N VAL A 759 65.89 -17.53 34.83
CA VAL A 759 65.55 -18.64 35.73
C VAL A 759 65.36 -19.95 34.95
N ILE A 760 64.69 -19.93 33.81
CA ILE A 760 64.47 -21.09 32.92
C ILE A 760 65.82 -21.62 32.43
N GLN A 761 66.70 -20.78 31.87
CA GLN A 761 68.03 -21.18 31.42
C GLN A 761 68.87 -21.79 32.56
N ARG A 762 68.83 -21.19 33.77
CA ARG A 762 69.51 -21.72 34.95
C ARG A 762 68.95 -23.09 35.38
N ASN A 763 67.64 -23.26 35.32
CA ASN A 763 66.96 -24.49 35.69
C ASN A 763 67.19 -25.62 34.67
N ILE A 764 67.18 -25.33 33.37
CA ILE A 764 67.52 -26.30 32.32
C ILE A 764 68.96 -26.80 32.51
N ARG A 765 69.93 -25.89 32.69
CA ARG A 765 71.34 -26.26 32.96
C ARG A 765 71.47 -27.13 34.22
N LYS A 766 70.77 -26.77 35.32
CA LYS A 766 70.74 -27.60 36.54
C LYS A 766 70.09 -28.97 36.30
N TRP A 767 68.96 -29.03 35.60
CA TRP A 767 68.25 -30.28 35.31
C TRP A 767 69.09 -31.24 34.46
N LEU A 768 69.81 -30.72 33.45
CA LEU A 768 70.70 -31.53 32.61
C LEU A 768 71.82 -32.21 33.42
N GLY A 769 72.32 -31.59 34.49
CA GLY A 769 73.24 -32.23 35.44
C GLY A 769 72.53 -33.16 36.44
N LEU A 770 71.42 -32.71 37.03
CA LEU A 770 70.71 -33.45 38.09
C LEU A 770 69.99 -34.72 37.60
N LYS A 771 69.52 -34.78 36.35
CA LYS A 771 68.75 -35.91 35.81
C LYS A 771 69.49 -37.26 35.90
N ASN A 772 70.82 -37.23 35.83
CA ASN A 772 71.68 -38.42 35.91
C ASN A 772 72.11 -38.75 37.36
N TRP A 773 71.90 -37.85 38.33
CA TRP A 773 72.39 -38.03 39.70
C TRP A 773 71.53 -39.04 40.49
N LEU A 774 72.18 -40.06 41.05
CA LEU A 774 71.50 -41.18 41.72
C LEU A 774 70.62 -40.72 42.90
N TRP A 775 71.10 -39.78 43.73
CA TRP A 775 70.32 -39.21 44.83
C TRP A 775 69.11 -38.41 44.36
N TRP A 776 69.19 -37.72 43.22
CA TRP A 776 68.04 -37.04 42.63
C TRP A 776 67.00 -38.04 42.11
N ARG A 777 67.44 -39.12 41.44
CA ARG A 777 66.55 -40.21 40.99
C ARG A 777 65.88 -40.92 42.17
N LEU A 778 66.57 -41.11 43.30
CA LEU A 778 65.99 -41.64 44.53
C LEU A 778 64.98 -40.65 45.14
N TYR A 779 65.36 -39.38 45.30
CA TYR A 779 64.47 -38.34 45.83
C TYR A 779 63.17 -38.20 45.01
N VAL A 780 63.26 -38.20 43.68
CA VAL A 780 62.07 -38.15 42.80
C VAL A 780 61.16 -39.38 42.97
N LYS A 781 61.71 -40.57 43.24
CA LYS A 781 60.92 -41.78 43.54
C LYS A 781 60.28 -41.76 44.94
N VAL A 782 60.97 -41.22 45.95
CA VAL A 782 60.53 -41.24 47.35
C VAL A 782 59.58 -40.07 47.67
N LYS A 783 59.78 -38.90 47.05
CA LYS A 783 58.97 -37.69 47.27
C LYS A 783 57.45 -37.89 47.18
N PRO A 784 56.86 -38.59 46.18
CA PRO A 784 55.41 -38.82 46.11
C PRO A 784 54.87 -39.81 47.17
N LEU A 785 55.73 -40.38 48.01
CA LEU A 785 55.35 -41.17 49.19
C LEU A 785 55.29 -40.32 50.47
N LEU A 786 55.63 -39.03 50.40
CA LEU A 786 55.76 -38.10 51.54
C LEU A 786 54.73 -36.96 51.45
N ASN A 787 53.45 -37.29 51.21
CA ASN A 787 52.43 -36.32 50.82
C ASN A 787 51.82 -35.49 51.96
N ILE A 788 51.91 -35.96 53.21
CA ILE A 788 51.08 -35.46 54.34
C ILE A 788 51.24 -33.94 54.55
N ALA A 789 52.47 -33.44 54.70
CA ALA A 789 52.73 -32.04 55.03
C ALA A 789 52.42 -31.02 53.90
N ARG A 790 52.15 -31.48 52.67
CA ARG A 790 51.70 -30.61 51.57
C ARG A 790 50.19 -30.61 51.41
N ALA A 791 49.53 -31.70 51.79
CA ALA A 791 48.08 -31.83 51.67
C ALA A 791 47.35 -30.76 52.48
N GLU A 792 47.80 -30.40 53.69
CA GLU A 792 47.12 -29.41 54.54
C GLU A 792 47.11 -27.99 53.94
N ASP A 793 48.25 -27.51 53.43
CA ASP A 793 48.31 -26.18 52.80
C ASP A 793 47.59 -26.16 51.44
N GLU A 794 47.69 -27.24 50.66
CA GLU A 794 46.90 -27.37 49.43
C GLU A 794 45.40 -27.46 49.71
N MET A 795 44.97 -28.07 50.83
CA MET A 795 43.57 -28.12 51.25
C MET A 795 43.06 -26.74 51.66
N LYS A 796 43.79 -25.97 52.47
CA LYS A 796 43.38 -24.61 52.86
C LYS A 796 43.19 -23.69 51.64
N VAL A 797 44.13 -23.73 50.69
CA VAL A 797 44.01 -22.95 49.44
C VAL A 797 42.78 -23.39 48.64
N LYS A 798 42.56 -24.71 48.49
CA LYS A 798 41.36 -25.25 47.81
C LYS A 798 40.06 -24.90 48.54
N GLU A 799 40.04 -24.85 49.87
CA GLU A 799 38.87 -24.43 50.66
C GLU A 799 38.55 -22.95 50.44
N GLU A 800 39.55 -22.07 50.40
CA GLU A 800 39.37 -20.66 50.05
C GLU A 800 38.87 -20.45 48.60
N GLU A 801 39.45 -21.17 47.63
CA GLU A 801 39.04 -21.11 46.22
C GLU A 801 37.61 -21.66 46.04
N LEU A 802 37.28 -22.77 46.70
CA LEU A 802 35.95 -23.38 46.71
C LEU A 802 34.91 -22.48 47.37
N ALA A 803 35.26 -21.76 48.46
CA ALA A 803 34.38 -20.80 49.09
C ALA A 803 34.08 -19.60 48.17
N LYS A 804 35.11 -19.02 47.54
CA LYS A 804 34.96 -17.92 46.56
C LYS A 804 34.11 -18.36 45.35
N THR A 805 34.43 -19.53 44.79
CA THR A 805 33.70 -20.09 43.63
C THR A 805 32.24 -20.39 43.95
N LYS A 806 31.92 -20.90 45.16
CA LYS A 806 30.54 -21.10 45.60
C LYS A 806 29.76 -19.78 45.72
N ALA A 807 30.38 -18.74 46.27
CA ALA A 807 29.73 -17.43 46.40
C ALA A 807 29.47 -16.75 45.03
N GLU A 808 30.39 -16.88 44.07
CA GLU A 808 30.17 -16.42 42.70
C GLU A 808 29.12 -17.25 41.97
N LEU A 809 29.09 -18.57 42.17
CA LEU A 809 28.06 -19.46 41.63
C LEU A 809 26.67 -19.10 42.16
N GLU A 810 26.50 -18.96 43.48
CA GLU A 810 25.20 -18.60 44.08
C GLU A 810 24.69 -17.24 43.55
N LYS A 811 25.58 -16.25 43.41
CA LYS A 811 25.24 -14.94 42.86
C LYS A 811 24.86 -14.99 41.39
N THR A 812 25.56 -15.79 40.59
CA THR A 812 25.28 -15.94 39.15
C THR A 812 24.04 -16.80 38.89
N GLU A 813 23.75 -17.81 39.71
CA GLU A 813 22.51 -18.58 39.63
C GLU A 813 21.27 -17.74 39.96
N LYS A 814 21.33 -16.89 41.00
CA LYS A 814 20.23 -15.97 41.34
C LYS A 814 19.93 -15.02 40.18
N LEU A 815 20.96 -14.34 39.68
CA LEU A 815 20.82 -13.45 38.51
C LEU A 815 20.34 -14.19 37.25
N ARG A 816 20.76 -15.45 37.05
CA ARG A 816 20.27 -16.26 35.93
C ARG A 816 18.76 -16.52 36.06
N LYS A 817 18.28 -16.94 37.23
CA LYS A 817 16.85 -17.19 37.50
C LYS A 817 16.00 -15.93 37.29
N GLU A 818 16.44 -14.79 37.85
CA GLU A 818 15.78 -13.49 37.65
C GLU A 818 15.64 -13.10 36.16
N LEU A 819 16.68 -13.33 35.36
CA LEU A 819 16.67 -13.07 33.91
C LEU A 819 15.87 -14.12 33.12
N GLU A 820 15.85 -15.36 33.59
CA GLU A 820 15.11 -16.49 33.00
C GLU A 820 13.60 -16.29 33.19
N GLU A 821 13.16 -15.87 34.38
CA GLU A 821 11.78 -15.44 34.68
C GLU A 821 11.34 -14.22 33.86
N GLN A 822 12.18 -13.17 33.77
CA GLN A 822 11.88 -12.01 32.92
C GLN A 822 11.76 -12.39 31.44
N ASN A 823 12.59 -13.30 30.95
CA ASN A 823 12.53 -13.79 29.57
C ASN A 823 11.27 -14.63 29.31
N VAL A 824 10.83 -15.45 30.27
CA VAL A 824 9.54 -16.16 30.19
C VAL A 824 8.36 -15.17 30.12
N GLY A 825 8.37 -14.11 30.94
CA GLY A 825 7.35 -13.06 30.87
C GLY A 825 7.28 -12.35 29.51
N LEU A 826 8.43 -12.06 28.90
CA LEU A 826 8.51 -11.48 27.55
C LEU A 826 8.06 -12.45 26.45
N LEU A 827 8.35 -13.75 26.59
CA LEU A 827 7.88 -14.79 25.68
C LEU A 827 6.36 -14.99 25.78
N GLN A 828 5.79 -14.93 26.98
CA GLN A 828 4.34 -14.98 27.18
C GLN A 828 3.65 -13.79 26.50
N ALA A 829 4.10 -12.56 26.78
CA ALA A 829 3.53 -11.36 26.15
C ALA A 829 3.64 -11.38 24.61
N LYS A 830 4.70 -11.98 24.04
CA LYS A 830 4.82 -12.22 22.60
C LYS A 830 3.76 -13.22 22.10
N ASN A 831 3.53 -14.31 22.83
CA ASN A 831 2.54 -15.33 22.47
C ASN A 831 1.11 -14.78 22.57
N ASP A 832 0.81 -13.98 23.60
CA ASP A 832 -0.49 -13.33 23.78
C ASP A 832 -0.79 -12.38 22.61
N LEU A 833 0.19 -11.57 22.18
CA LEU A 833 0.08 -10.72 21.00
C LEU A 833 -0.07 -11.53 19.69
N TYR A 834 0.55 -12.70 19.58
CA TYR A 834 0.38 -13.58 18.43
C TYR A 834 -1.03 -14.19 18.36
N ILE A 835 -1.59 -14.58 19.51
CA ILE A 835 -2.97 -15.08 19.63
C ILE A 835 -3.96 -13.96 19.29
N GLN A 836 -3.74 -12.74 19.79
CA GLN A 836 -4.57 -11.58 19.41
C GLN A 836 -4.48 -11.29 17.91
N LEU A 837 -3.29 -11.30 17.31
CA LEU A 837 -3.10 -11.10 15.88
C LEU A 837 -3.83 -12.16 15.04
N GLN A 838 -3.83 -13.42 15.47
CA GLN A 838 -4.61 -14.47 14.79
C GLN A 838 -6.12 -14.21 14.91
N ALA A 839 -6.62 -13.85 16.09
CA ALA A 839 -8.04 -13.54 16.29
C ALA A 839 -8.50 -12.31 15.47
N GLU A 840 -7.64 -11.29 15.32
CA GLU A 840 -7.89 -10.14 14.45
C GLU A 840 -7.86 -10.52 12.96
N GLN A 841 -6.97 -11.43 12.53
CA GLN A 841 -6.97 -11.97 11.17
C GLN A 841 -8.21 -12.82 10.86
N ASP A 842 -8.63 -13.67 11.79
CA ASP A 842 -9.83 -14.50 11.65
C ASP A 842 -11.09 -13.59 11.58
N THR A 843 -11.14 -12.55 12.41
CA THR A 843 -12.21 -11.52 12.38
C THR A 843 -12.23 -10.74 11.06
N LEU A 844 -11.06 -10.48 10.47
CA LEU A 844 -10.93 -9.82 9.17
C LEU A 844 -11.39 -10.73 8.02
N ILE A 845 -11.07 -12.02 8.05
CA ILE A 845 -11.60 -13.02 7.08
C ILE A 845 -13.13 -13.12 7.19
N ASP A 846 -13.67 -13.13 8.42
CA ASP A 846 -15.11 -13.09 8.68
C ASP A 846 -15.77 -11.76 8.23
N ALA A 847 -15.00 -10.69 7.99
CA ALA A 847 -15.49 -9.43 7.42
C ALA A 847 -15.38 -9.45 5.88
N GLU A 848 -14.29 -9.96 5.32
CA GLU A 848 -14.12 -10.20 3.87
C GLU A 848 -15.25 -11.10 3.33
N GLU A 849 -15.57 -12.21 4.01
CA GLU A 849 -16.71 -13.08 3.67
C GLU A 849 -18.08 -12.38 3.73
N LYS A 850 -18.22 -11.27 4.47
CA LYS A 850 -19.46 -10.48 4.50
C LYS A 850 -19.48 -9.46 3.36
N ILE A 851 -18.33 -8.85 3.06
CA ILE A 851 -18.18 -7.91 1.95
C ILE A 851 -18.40 -8.63 0.60
N GLU A 852 -17.83 -9.81 0.40
CA GLU A 852 -18.03 -10.63 -0.81
C GLU A 852 -19.52 -10.95 -1.03
N LYS A 853 -20.25 -11.34 0.03
CA LYS A 853 -21.70 -11.59 -0.03
C LYS A 853 -22.50 -10.34 -0.36
N LEU A 854 -22.15 -9.19 0.24
CA LEU A 854 -22.79 -7.90 -0.05
C LEU A 854 -22.52 -7.41 -1.48
N ILE A 855 -21.34 -7.67 -2.04
CA ILE A 855 -21.02 -7.38 -3.45
C ILE A 855 -21.85 -8.27 -4.37
N SER A 856 -21.95 -9.58 -4.09
CA SER A 856 -22.81 -10.49 -4.87
C SER A 856 -24.28 -10.07 -4.82
N GLN A 857 -24.79 -9.65 -3.66
CA GLN A 857 -26.15 -9.13 -3.51
C GLN A 857 -26.35 -7.79 -4.22
N LYS A 858 -25.37 -6.86 -4.17
CA LYS A 858 -25.39 -5.62 -4.97
C LYS A 858 -25.57 -5.94 -6.44
N VAL A 859 -24.81 -6.88 -6.99
CA VAL A 859 -24.90 -7.28 -8.41
C VAL A 859 -26.27 -7.86 -8.76
N GLU A 860 -26.84 -8.70 -7.89
CA GLU A 860 -28.19 -9.25 -8.08
C GLU A 860 -29.26 -8.16 -8.06
N TYR A 861 -29.18 -7.22 -7.11
CA TYR A 861 -30.11 -6.08 -7.02
C TYR A 861 -29.94 -5.06 -8.16
N GLU A 862 -28.71 -4.81 -8.65
CA GLU A 862 -28.47 -3.96 -9.83
C GLU A 862 -29.06 -4.58 -11.10
N ALA A 863 -29.00 -5.90 -11.24
CA ALA A 863 -29.65 -6.62 -12.35
C ALA A 863 -31.19 -6.57 -12.25
N GLN A 864 -31.75 -6.86 -11.07
CA GLN A 864 -33.19 -6.78 -10.82
C GLN A 864 -33.73 -5.35 -11.02
N LEU A 865 -33.01 -4.33 -10.55
CA LEU A 865 -33.40 -2.94 -10.71
C LEU A 865 -33.45 -2.55 -12.19
N LYS A 866 -32.45 -2.92 -12.98
CA LYS A 866 -32.43 -2.63 -14.42
C LYS A 866 -33.52 -3.38 -15.20
N GLU A 867 -33.83 -4.63 -14.85
CA GLU A 867 -34.96 -5.37 -15.43
C GLU A 867 -36.29 -4.65 -15.12
N MET A 868 -36.45 -4.16 -13.89
CA MET A 868 -37.66 -3.45 -13.46
C MET A 868 -37.75 -2.03 -14.06
N GLU A 869 -36.63 -1.35 -14.33
CA GLU A 869 -36.60 -0.09 -15.10
C GLU A 869 -36.98 -0.30 -16.57
N GLU A 870 -36.45 -1.33 -17.24
CA GLU A 870 -36.81 -1.67 -18.63
C GLU A 870 -38.29 -2.05 -18.74
N ARG A 871 -38.80 -2.86 -17.80
CA ARG A 871 -40.22 -3.21 -17.74
C ARG A 871 -41.13 -2.04 -17.35
N LEU A 872 -40.65 -1.07 -16.58
CA LEU A 872 -41.42 0.15 -16.30
C LEU A 872 -41.56 1.00 -17.56
N LEU A 873 -40.49 1.14 -18.35
CA LEU A 873 -40.55 1.82 -19.65
C LEU A 873 -41.50 1.12 -20.63
N ASP A 874 -41.45 -0.20 -20.75
CA ASP A 874 -42.38 -0.96 -21.60
C ASP A 874 -43.86 -0.73 -21.19
N GLU A 875 -44.16 -0.67 -19.89
CA GLU A 875 -45.51 -0.41 -19.36
C GLU A 875 -45.91 1.08 -19.46
N GLU A 876 -44.97 2.04 -19.35
CA GLU A 876 -45.22 3.47 -19.58
C GLU A 876 -45.54 3.76 -21.05
N ASP A 877 -44.77 3.18 -21.99
CA ASP A 877 -45.07 3.25 -23.43
C ASP A 877 -46.41 2.55 -23.74
N ALA A 878 -46.67 1.35 -23.19
CA ALA A 878 -47.95 0.66 -23.37
C ALA A 878 -49.15 1.46 -22.80
N ALA A 879 -48.97 2.16 -21.67
CA ALA A 879 -49.98 3.02 -21.09
C ALA A 879 -50.22 4.27 -21.96
N ALA A 880 -49.19 4.87 -22.54
CA ALA A 880 -49.33 5.97 -23.50
C ALA A 880 -50.07 5.52 -24.78
N ASP A 881 -49.73 4.34 -25.30
CA ASP A 881 -50.33 3.73 -26.48
C ASP A 881 -51.81 3.33 -26.24
N LEU A 882 -52.16 2.95 -25.00
CA LEU A 882 -53.55 2.76 -24.56
C LEU A 882 -54.31 4.07 -24.38
N GLU A 883 -53.68 5.11 -23.83
CA GLU A 883 -54.28 6.43 -23.64
C GLU A 883 -54.53 7.15 -25.00
N GLU A 884 -53.71 6.91 -26.03
CA GLU A 884 -54.01 7.37 -27.40
C GLU A 884 -55.18 6.59 -28.03
N LYS A 885 -55.21 5.25 -27.90
CA LYS A 885 -56.34 4.42 -28.37
C LYS A 885 -57.65 4.80 -27.69
N LYS A 886 -57.61 5.05 -26.37
CA LYS A 886 -58.73 5.56 -25.58
C LYS A 886 -59.19 6.92 -26.11
N LYS A 887 -58.29 7.88 -26.35
CA LYS A 887 -58.66 9.19 -26.95
C LYS A 887 -59.33 9.06 -28.32
N LYS A 888 -58.92 8.10 -29.15
CA LYS A 888 -59.61 7.79 -30.43
C LYS A 888 -60.99 7.20 -30.18
N MET A 889 -61.12 6.20 -29.31
CA MET A 889 -62.41 5.61 -28.94
C MET A 889 -63.35 6.62 -28.27
N ASP A 890 -62.87 7.52 -27.42
CA ASP A 890 -63.66 8.58 -26.79
C ASP A 890 -64.13 9.62 -27.83
N ALA A 891 -63.30 9.95 -28.82
CA ALA A 891 -63.68 10.80 -29.93
C ALA A 891 -64.71 10.14 -30.86
N GLU A 892 -64.55 8.85 -31.18
CA GLU A 892 -65.52 8.06 -31.95
C GLU A 892 -66.84 7.91 -31.19
N ASN A 893 -66.81 7.61 -29.89
CA ASN A 893 -68.01 7.56 -29.03
C ASN A 893 -68.68 8.94 -28.91
N LYS A 894 -67.93 10.03 -28.97
CA LYS A 894 -68.50 11.39 -28.97
C LYS A 894 -69.17 11.71 -30.33
N ALA A 895 -68.50 11.41 -31.45
CA ALA A 895 -69.07 11.57 -32.77
C ALA A 895 -70.36 10.75 -32.95
N LEU A 896 -70.35 9.47 -32.55
CA LEU A 896 -71.54 8.61 -32.59
C LEU A 896 -72.68 9.12 -31.68
N LYS A 897 -72.37 9.79 -30.56
CA LYS A 897 -73.41 10.43 -29.73
C LYS A 897 -73.98 11.70 -30.38
N GLU A 898 -73.15 12.49 -31.05
CA GLU A 898 -73.58 13.68 -31.78
C GLU A 898 -74.41 13.27 -33.02
N ASP A 899 -74.01 12.23 -33.75
CA ASP A 899 -74.80 11.60 -34.83
C ASP A 899 -76.16 11.07 -34.32
N ILE A 900 -76.19 10.44 -33.14
CA ILE A 900 -77.44 9.97 -32.52
C ILE A 900 -78.33 11.16 -32.11
N GLU A 901 -77.78 12.22 -31.49
CA GLU A 901 -78.54 13.41 -31.11
C GLU A 901 -79.12 14.12 -32.36
N ASP A 902 -78.36 14.23 -33.46
CA ASP A 902 -78.86 14.79 -34.72
C ASP A 902 -79.91 13.89 -35.41
N LEU A 903 -79.77 12.55 -35.32
CA LEU A 903 -80.79 11.61 -35.79
C LEU A 903 -82.07 11.65 -34.94
N GLU A 904 -81.97 11.78 -33.61
CA GLU A 904 -83.11 11.96 -32.71
C GLU A 904 -83.82 13.30 -32.96
N ASN A 905 -83.08 14.39 -33.14
CA ASN A 905 -83.63 15.70 -33.54
C ASN A 905 -84.32 15.62 -34.91
N THR A 906 -83.74 14.90 -35.87
CA THR A 906 -84.33 14.68 -37.20
C THR A 906 -85.60 13.83 -37.12
N LEU A 907 -85.61 12.78 -36.29
CA LEU A 907 -86.78 11.94 -36.02
C LEU A 907 -87.90 12.75 -35.37
N ALA A 908 -87.61 13.49 -34.30
CA ALA A 908 -88.59 14.34 -33.60
C ALA A 908 -89.20 15.39 -34.53
N LYS A 909 -88.39 15.98 -35.43
CA LYS A 909 -88.89 16.89 -36.47
C LYS A 909 -89.79 16.18 -37.48
N ALA A 910 -89.42 14.98 -37.95
CA ALA A 910 -90.24 14.18 -38.85
C ALA A 910 -91.57 13.73 -38.19
N GLU A 911 -91.56 13.41 -36.89
CA GLU A 911 -92.76 13.14 -36.11
C GLU A 911 -93.64 14.38 -35.94
N GLN A 912 -93.06 15.56 -35.72
CA GLN A 912 -93.80 16.82 -35.67
C GLN A 912 -94.40 17.20 -37.03
N GLU A 913 -93.67 17.02 -38.13
CA GLU A 913 -94.17 17.22 -39.49
C GLU A 913 -95.30 16.22 -39.81
N LYS A 914 -95.15 14.94 -39.44
CA LYS A 914 -96.20 13.92 -39.52
C LYS A 914 -97.43 14.32 -38.71
N GLN A 915 -97.28 14.71 -37.44
CA GLN A 915 -98.40 15.09 -36.58
C GLN A 915 -99.12 16.35 -37.11
N THR A 916 -98.38 17.27 -37.74
CA THR A 916 -98.95 18.41 -38.47
C THR A 916 -99.75 17.96 -39.70
N LYS A 917 -99.28 16.93 -40.42
CA LYS A 917 -100.01 16.32 -41.56
C LYS A 917 -101.24 15.54 -41.11
N ASP A 918 -101.16 14.77 -40.02
CA ASP A 918 -102.30 14.07 -39.43
C ASP A 918 -103.40 15.06 -39.00
N ASN A 919 -103.03 16.22 -38.45
CA ASN A 919 -103.96 17.30 -38.13
C ASN A 919 -104.56 17.96 -39.38
N GLN A 920 -103.79 18.15 -40.46
CA GLN A 920 -104.31 18.62 -41.75
C GLN A 920 -105.30 17.62 -42.37
N ILE A 921 -104.99 16.31 -42.29
CA ILE A 921 -105.88 15.23 -42.76
C ILE A 921 -107.19 15.23 -41.94
N LYS A 922 -107.12 15.39 -40.62
CA LYS A 922 -108.30 15.52 -39.76
C LYS A 922 -109.19 16.70 -40.16
N THR A 923 -108.58 17.87 -40.36
CA THR A 923 -109.31 19.09 -40.77
C THR A 923 -110.04 18.86 -42.11
N LEU A 924 -109.39 18.21 -43.08
CA LEU A 924 -109.99 17.86 -44.37
C LEU A 924 -111.09 16.77 -44.24
N GLN A 925 -110.97 15.84 -43.28
CA GLN A 925 -112.01 14.85 -42.98
C GLN A 925 -113.26 15.51 -42.36
N ASP A 926 -113.07 16.47 -41.44
CA ASP A 926 -114.16 17.25 -40.85
C ASP A 926 -114.83 18.17 -41.90
N GLU A 927 -114.06 18.76 -42.82
CA GLU A 927 -114.59 19.52 -43.97
C GLU A 927 -115.38 18.63 -44.95
N MET A 928 -114.90 17.41 -45.25
CA MET A 928 -115.66 16.44 -46.07
C MET A 928 -116.98 16.06 -45.41
N ALA A 929 -116.98 15.78 -44.09
CA ALA A 929 -118.19 15.45 -43.35
C ALA A 929 -119.22 16.59 -43.37
N ALA A 930 -118.77 17.84 -43.28
CA ALA A 930 -119.63 19.02 -43.39
C ALA A 930 -120.26 19.16 -44.81
N GLN A 931 -119.54 18.82 -45.87
CA GLN A 931 -120.06 18.86 -47.24
C GLN A 931 -121.08 17.74 -47.52
N ASP A 932 -120.87 16.54 -47.00
CA ASP A 932 -121.87 15.45 -47.08
C ASP A 932 -123.16 15.80 -46.30
N GLU A 933 -123.06 16.48 -45.15
CA GLU A 933 -124.25 16.95 -44.41
C GLU A 933 -125.02 18.04 -45.17
N GLN A 934 -124.33 18.93 -45.90
CA GLN A 934 -124.98 19.91 -46.79
C GLN A 934 -125.71 19.23 -47.96
N LEU A 935 -125.09 18.25 -48.63
CA LEU A 935 -125.71 17.49 -49.73
C LEU A 935 -126.98 16.74 -49.28
N SER A 936 -127.02 16.29 -48.03
CA SER A 936 -128.19 15.65 -47.41
C SER A 936 -129.36 16.62 -47.17
N LYS A 937 -129.07 17.87 -46.77
CA LYS A 937 -130.09 18.92 -46.51
C LYS A 937 -130.71 19.47 -47.80
N VAL A 938 -129.89 19.85 -48.79
CA VAL A 938 -130.36 20.44 -50.06
C VAL A 938 -131.36 19.53 -50.80
N ASN A 939 -131.16 18.21 -50.76
CA ASN A 939 -132.07 17.25 -51.39
C ASN A 939 -133.44 17.10 -50.69
N LYS A 940 -133.57 17.53 -49.42
CA LYS A 940 -134.87 17.58 -48.71
C LYS A 940 -135.56 18.93 -48.88
N GLU A 941 -134.80 20.02 -48.81
CA GLU A 941 -135.34 21.39 -48.89
C GLU A 941 -135.98 21.69 -50.25
N LYS A 942 -135.41 21.16 -51.35
CA LYS A 942 -135.94 21.32 -52.70
C LYS A 942 -137.42 20.91 -52.84
N LYS A 943 -137.88 19.89 -52.09
CA LYS A 943 -139.27 19.39 -52.17
C LYS A 943 -140.29 20.23 -51.41
N ASN A 944 -139.87 21.03 -50.44
CA ASN A 944 -140.78 21.85 -49.62
C ASN A 944 -140.84 23.31 -50.11
N LEU A 945 -139.81 23.79 -50.81
CA LEU A 945 -139.74 25.16 -51.33
C LEU A 945 -140.68 25.43 -52.51
N GLU A 946 -141.07 24.39 -53.26
CA GLU A 946 -141.99 24.52 -54.41
C GLU A 946 -143.44 24.87 -53.98
N GLU A 947 -143.87 24.51 -52.76
CA GLU A 947 -145.19 24.89 -52.22
C GLU A 947 -145.16 26.17 -51.37
N LEU A 948 -144.02 26.56 -50.80
CA LEU A 948 -143.89 27.77 -49.97
C LEU A 948 -143.64 29.06 -50.76
N GLN A 949 -143.48 28.96 -52.10
CA GLN A 949 -143.17 30.04 -53.07
C GLN A 949 -143.76 31.43 -52.75
N LYS A 950 -145.00 31.48 -52.28
CA LYS A 950 -145.95 32.54 -52.62
C LYS A 950 -146.40 33.43 -51.46
N LYS A 951 -145.74 33.34 -50.30
CA LYS A 951 -146.25 33.95 -49.05
C LYS A 951 -145.26 34.85 -48.30
N THR A 952 -143.96 34.62 -48.43
CA THR A 952 -142.91 35.40 -47.74
C THR A 952 -142.43 36.63 -48.52
N LEU A 953 -143.03 36.93 -49.68
CA LEU A 953 -142.66 38.10 -50.49
C LEU A 953 -143.36 39.40 -50.08
N GLU A 954 -144.25 39.35 -49.08
CA GLU A 954 -145.01 40.51 -48.57
C GLU A 954 -144.57 40.95 -47.16
N ASP A 955 -143.88 40.08 -46.39
CA ASP A 955 -143.52 40.34 -44.99
C ASP A 955 -142.07 40.86 -44.82
N LEU A 956 -141.95 42.19 -44.78
CA LEU A 956 -141.04 42.97 -43.92
C LEU A 956 -139.51 42.71 -44.04
N GLN A 957 -138.68 43.64 -44.53
CA GLN A 957 -138.78 45.11 -44.55
C GLN A 957 -138.97 45.76 -43.16
N ALA A 958 -138.56 45.10 -42.06
CA ALA A 958 -138.64 45.66 -40.70
C ALA A 958 -137.34 45.61 -39.85
N GLU A 959 -136.56 44.53 -39.88
CA GLU A 959 -135.44 44.34 -38.92
C GLU A 959 -134.06 44.83 -39.42
N GLU A 960 -134.02 45.87 -40.26
CA GLU A 960 -132.76 46.55 -40.63
C GLU A 960 -132.20 47.49 -39.52
N ASP A 961 -132.97 47.76 -38.45
CA ASP A 961 -132.90 49.02 -37.70
C ASP A 961 -132.04 49.01 -36.41
N LYS A 962 -131.26 47.95 -36.11
CA LYS A 962 -130.57 47.77 -34.80
C LYS A 962 -129.05 47.58 -34.82
N VAL A 963 -128.38 47.88 -35.93
CA VAL A 963 -126.92 47.64 -36.12
C VAL A 963 -125.98 48.43 -35.19
N ASN A 964 -126.33 49.65 -34.78
CA ASN A 964 -125.31 50.73 -34.69
C ASN A 964 -124.68 51.08 -33.32
N HIS A 965 -124.88 50.33 -32.22
CA HIS A 965 -124.37 50.77 -30.89
C HIS A 965 -123.01 50.17 -30.45
N LEU A 966 -122.79 48.86 -30.60
CA LEU A 966 -121.71 48.15 -29.87
C LEU A 966 -120.28 48.43 -30.38
N ASN A 967 -120.12 49.00 -31.57
CA ASN A 967 -118.81 49.32 -32.17
C ASN A 967 -117.96 50.36 -31.41
N LYS A 968 -118.44 50.93 -30.30
CA LYS A 968 -117.75 52.00 -29.55
C LYS A 968 -116.96 51.56 -28.31
N LEU A 969 -117.08 50.31 -27.85
CA LEU A 969 -116.34 49.85 -26.65
C LEU A 969 -114.95 49.26 -26.96
N LYS A 970 -114.69 48.88 -28.22
CA LYS A 970 -113.44 48.23 -28.65
C LYS A 970 -112.19 49.08 -28.35
N THR A 971 -112.23 50.35 -28.73
CA THR A 971 -111.07 51.24 -28.92
C THR A 971 -110.48 51.83 -27.63
N LYS A 972 -110.70 51.22 -26.46
CA LYS A 972 -110.23 51.74 -25.15
C LYS A 972 -109.49 50.75 -24.25
N LEU A 973 -109.42 49.47 -24.62
CA LEU A 973 -108.61 48.46 -23.92
C LEU A 973 -107.31 48.12 -24.68
N GLU A 974 -107.26 48.42 -25.97
CA GLU A 974 -106.10 48.21 -26.85
C GLU A 974 -104.89 49.08 -26.45
N GLN A 975 -105.09 50.24 -25.79
CA GLN A 975 -104.00 51.18 -25.46
C GLN A 975 -103.24 50.91 -24.13
N THR A 976 -103.51 49.81 -23.42
CA THR A 976 -102.82 49.48 -22.15
C THR A 976 -102.22 48.07 -22.11
N LEU A 977 -102.24 47.34 -23.24
CA LEU A 977 -101.64 46.01 -23.34
C LEU A 977 -100.26 46.08 -24.01
N ASP A 978 -100.14 46.84 -25.09
CA ASP A 978 -98.92 47.03 -25.91
C ASP A 978 -97.67 47.42 -25.08
N GLU A 979 -97.82 48.24 -24.03
CA GLU A 979 -96.69 48.67 -23.17
C GLU A 979 -96.15 47.55 -22.24
N LEU A 980 -96.90 46.46 -22.05
CA LEU A 980 -96.48 45.31 -21.24
C LEU A 980 -95.93 44.16 -22.08
N GLU A 981 -96.46 43.94 -23.30
CA GLU A 981 -96.04 42.82 -24.15
C GLU A 981 -94.60 42.98 -24.66
N ASP A 982 -94.22 44.20 -25.08
CA ASP A 982 -92.90 44.50 -25.68
C ASP A 982 -91.72 44.46 -24.67
N ASN A 983 -92.03 44.46 -23.37
CA ASN A 983 -91.07 44.20 -22.29
C ASN A 983 -90.92 42.69 -21.98
N LEU A 984 -92.02 41.94 -22.06
CA LEU A 984 -92.05 40.51 -21.74
C LEU A 984 -91.33 39.64 -22.79
N GLU A 985 -91.38 40.02 -24.06
CA GLU A 985 -90.73 39.29 -25.17
C GLU A 985 -89.20 39.27 -25.05
N ARG A 986 -88.61 40.36 -24.54
CA ARG A 986 -87.15 40.52 -24.41
C ARG A 986 -86.57 39.71 -23.24
N GLU A 987 -87.29 39.60 -22.13
CA GLU A 987 -86.83 38.84 -20.96
C GLU A 987 -86.85 37.32 -21.22
N LYS A 988 -87.90 36.81 -21.89
CA LYS A 988 -88.05 35.38 -22.23
C LYS A 988 -86.85 34.83 -23.02
N LYS A 989 -86.27 35.63 -23.91
CA LYS A 989 -85.19 35.18 -24.80
C LYS A 989 -83.86 34.97 -24.05
N VAL A 990 -83.54 35.82 -23.08
CA VAL A 990 -82.33 35.70 -22.24
C VAL A 990 -82.45 34.53 -21.24
N ARG A 991 -83.66 34.30 -20.70
CA ARG A 991 -83.91 33.20 -19.76
C ARG A 991 -83.64 31.82 -20.36
N GLY A 992 -83.95 31.60 -21.65
CA GLY A 992 -83.79 30.30 -22.31
C GLY A 992 -82.32 29.83 -22.38
N ASP A 993 -81.40 30.73 -22.69
CA ASP A 993 -79.96 30.40 -22.77
C ASP A 993 -79.37 30.17 -21.37
N VAL A 994 -79.84 30.90 -20.36
CA VAL A 994 -79.46 30.67 -18.96
C VAL A 994 -79.99 29.33 -18.44
N GLU A 995 -81.21 28.92 -18.78
CA GLU A 995 -81.74 27.60 -18.38
C GLU A 995 -81.03 26.42 -19.09
N LYS A 996 -80.60 26.59 -20.35
CA LYS A 996 -79.76 25.60 -21.05
C LYS A 996 -78.35 25.50 -20.45
N ALA A 997 -77.69 26.63 -20.21
CA ALA A 997 -76.37 26.65 -19.56
C ALA A 997 -76.44 26.05 -18.15
N LYS A 998 -77.50 26.39 -17.40
CA LYS A 998 -77.77 25.83 -16.07
C LYS A 998 -77.93 24.31 -16.11
N ARG A 999 -78.74 23.75 -17.03
CA ARG A 999 -78.91 22.29 -17.10
C ARG A 999 -77.62 21.54 -17.45
N LYS A 1000 -76.78 22.08 -18.34
CA LYS A 1000 -75.48 21.46 -18.65
C LYS A 1000 -74.55 21.50 -17.43
N LEU A 1001 -74.48 22.65 -16.75
CA LEU A 1001 -73.75 22.78 -15.49
C LEU A 1001 -74.34 21.93 -14.34
N GLU A 1002 -75.65 21.68 -14.28
CA GLU A 1002 -76.26 20.78 -13.29
C GLU A 1002 -75.95 19.30 -13.58
N GLN A 1003 -75.79 18.92 -14.86
CA GLN A 1003 -75.37 17.57 -15.25
C GLN A 1003 -73.87 17.35 -15.00
N ASP A 1004 -73.02 18.33 -15.34
CA ASP A 1004 -71.59 18.30 -15.04
C ASP A 1004 -71.32 18.42 -13.52
N LEU A 1005 -72.14 19.18 -12.79
CA LEU A 1005 -72.12 19.21 -11.33
C LEU A 1005 -72.53 17.85 -10.74
N LYS A 1006 -73.47 17.12 -11.36
CA LYS A 1006 -73.87 15.79 -10.87
C LYS A 1006 -72.81 14.72 -11.13
N SER A 1007 -72.15 14.72 -12.29
CA SER A 1007 -71.05 13.77 -12.56
C SER A 1007 -69.79 14.09 -11.73
N THR A 1008 -69.52 15.37 -11.46
CA THR A 1008 -68.48 15.78 -10.50
C THR A 1008 -68.90 15.51 -9.04
N GLN A 1009 -70.19 15.54 -8.69
CA GLN A 1009 -70.67 15.09 -7.37
C GLN A 1009 -70.54 13.58 -7.21
N GLU A 1010 -70.92 12.77 -8.20
CA GLU A 1010 -70.79 11.30 -8.14
C GLU A 1010 -69.31 10.88 -8.04
N THR A 1011 -68.42 11.50 -8.81
CA THR A 1011 -66.97 11.25 -8.69
C THR A 1011 -66.37 11.82 -7.40
N VAL A 1012 -66.92 12.90 -6.83
CA VAL A 1012 -66.53 13.38 -5.48
C VAL A 1012 -67.08 12.47 -4.38
N GLU A 1013 -68.25 11.85 -4.52
CA GLU A 1013 -68.78 10.87 -3.56
C GLU A 1013 -67.97 9.56 -3.58
N ASP A 1014 -67.53 9.09 -4.75
CA ASP A 1014 -66.62 7.94 -4.85
C ASP A 1014 -65.20 8.28 -4.34
N LEU A 1015 -64.69 9.49 -4.62
CA LEU A 1015 -63.43 9.95 -4.01
C LEU A 1015 -63.58 10.17 -2.49
N GLU A 1016 -64.74 10.58 -1.99
CA GLU A 1016 -65.03 10.63 -0.56
C GLU A 1016 -65.17 9.24 0.06
N ARG A 1017 -65.68 8.24 -0.66
CA ARG A 1017 -65.65 6.84 -0.21
C ARG A 1017 -64.23 6.32 -0.11
N ALA A 1018 -63.43 6.45 -1.17
CA ALA A 1018 -62.02 6.05 -1.18
C ALA A 1018 -61.23 6.80 -0.09
N LYS A 1019 -61.49 8.09 0.09
CA LYS A 1019 -60.93 8.89 1.19
C LYS A 1019 -61.38 8.37 2.56
N ARG A 1020 -62.65 8.04 2.78
CA ARG A 1020 -63.13 7.50 4.06
C ARG A 1020 -62.55 6.12 4.36
N GLU A 1021 -62.41 5.24 3.37
CA GLU A 1021 -61.70 3.95 3.53
C GLU A 1021 -60.21 4.14 3.83
N LEU A 1022 -59.56 5.14 3.23
CA LEU A 1022 -58.17 5.49 3.54
C LEU A 1022 -58.04 6.14 4.92
N GLU A 1023 -58.92 7.07 5.30
CA GLU A 1023 -58.97 7.69 6.63
C GLU A 1023 -59.28 6.65 7.72
N GLU A 1024 -60.15 5.66 7.45
CA GLU A 1024 -60.43 4.58 8.39
C GLU A 1024 -59.29 3.56 8.48
N ASN A 1025 -58.58 3.27 7.36
CA ASN A 1025 -57.34 2.50 7.39
C ASN A 1025 -56.21 3.22 8.13
N VAL A 1026 -56.03 4.53 7.91
CA VAL A 1026 -55.08 5.37 8.66
C VAL A 1026 -55.46 5.38 10.13
N ARG A 1027 -56.74 5.61 10.48
CA ARG A 1027 -57.21 5.59 11.87
C ARG A 1027 -57.02 4.22 12.54
N ARG A 1028 -57.18 3.12 11.80
CA ARG A 1028 -56.87 1.76 12.27
C ARG A 1028 -55.36 1.57 12.48
N LYS A 1029 -54.52 2.12 11.60
CA LYS A 1029 -53.05 2.14 11.77
C LYS A 1029 -52.61 3.04 12.92
N ASP A 1030 -53.27 4.17 13.16
CA ASP A 1030 -53.06 5.02 14.33
C ASP A 1030 -53.50 4.31 15.62
N MET A 1031 -54.55 3.48 15.60
CA MET A 1031 -54.90 2.62 16.73
C MET A 1031 -53.87 1.51 16.96
N GLU A 1032 -53.32 0.90 15.92
CA GLU A 1032 -52.19 -0.04 16.05
C GLU A 1032 -50.93 0.66 16.58
N ILE A 1033 -50.58 1.84 16.07
CA ILE A 1033 -49.43 2.65 16.50
C ILE A 1033 -49.62 3.11 17.95
N ASN A 1034 -50.79 3.58 18.35
CA ASN A 1034 -51.07 3.93 19.74
C ASN A 1034 -51.08 2.70 20.66
N GLY A 1035 -51.55 1.54 20.18
CA GLY A 1035 -51.43 0.27 20.90
C GLY A 1035 -49.98 -0.22 21.04
N LEU A 1036 -49.13 0.04 20.05
CA LEU A 1036 -47.68 -0.23 20.12
C LEU A 1036 -46.95 0.79 21.00
N ASN A 1037 -47.34 2.07 20.98
CA ASN A 1037 -46.83 3.10 21.88
C ASN A 1037 -47.21 2.82 23.33
N SER A 1038 -48.46 2.40 23.62
CA SER A 1038 -48.86 1.95 24.96
C SER A 1038 -48.01 0.77 25.42
N LYS A 1039 -47.76 -0.23 24.56
CA LYS A 1039 -46.86 -1.35 24.89
C LYS A 1039 -45.41 -0.90 25.09
N LEU A 1040 -44.96 0.10 24.33
CA LEU A 1040 -43.62 0.68 24.47
C LEU A 1040 -43.50 1.49 25.77
N GLU A 1041 -44.53 2.22 26.19
CA GLU A 1041 -44.61 2.88 27.49
C GLU A 1041 -44.71 1.86 28.63
N ASP A 1042 -45.48 0.77 28.47
CA ASP A 1042 -45.55 -0.33 29.43
C ASP A 1042 -44.17 -1.00 29.60
N GLU A 1043 -43.47 -1.33 28.51
CA GLU A 1043 -42.11 -1.89 28.58
C GLU A 1043 -41.09 -0.87 29.09
N GLN A 1044 -41.18 0.42 28.74
CA GLN A 1044 -40.34 1.46 29.35
C GLN A 1044 -40.63 1.63 30.85
N SER A 1045 -41.88 1.46 31.28
CA SER A 1045 -42.26 1.46 32.70
C SER A 1045 -41.72 0.21 33.41
N LEU A 1046 -41.72 -0.94 32.75
CA LEU A 1046 -41.18 -2.19 33.26
C LEU A 1046 -39.65 -2.12 33.36
N VAL A 1047 -38.97 -1.58 32.35
CA VAL A 1047 -37.53 -1.27 32.38
C VAL A 1047 -37.23 -0.24 33.47
N ALA A 1048 -38.07 0.77 33.69
CA ALA A 1048 -37.91 1.71 34.80
C ALA A 1048 -38.14 1.06 36.18
N GLN A 1049 -39.08 0.12 36.32
CA GLN A 1049 -39.27 -0.67 37.53
C GLN A 1049 -38.09 -1.64 37.78
N LEU A 1050 -37.57 -2.28 36.73
CA LEU A 1050 -36.39 -3.14 36.80
C LEU A 1050 -35.14 -2.32 37.15
N GLN A 1051 -34.97 -1.12 36.58
CA GLN A 1051 -33.90 -0.18 36.98
C GLN A 1051 -34.07 0.32 38.41
N ARG A 1052 -35.30 0.49 38.92
CA ARG A 1052 -35.55 0.76 40.35
C ARG A 1052 -35.14 -0.43 41.21
N LYS A 1053 -35.56 -1.65 40.88
CA LYS A 1053 -35.14 -2.89 41.60
C LYS A 1053 -33.63 -3.12 41.54
N ILE A 1054 -32.97 -2.83 40.42
CA ILE A 1054 -31.51 -2.85 40.30
C ILE A 1054 -30.88 -1.79 41.21
N LYS A 1055 -31.43 -0.57 41.25
CA LYS A 1055 -30.97 0.48 42.19
C LYS A 1055 -31.25 0.13 43.65
N GLU A 1056 -32.30 -0.60 43.98
CA GLU A 1056 -32.60 -1.09 45.34
C GLU A 1056 -31.63 -2.20 45.75
N LEU A 1057 -31.31 -3.15 44.86
CA LEU A 1057 -30.29 -4.17 45.07
C LEU A 1057 -28.87 -3.57 45.17
N GLN A 1058 -28.58 -2.52 44.39
CA GLN A 1058 -27.37 -1.71 44.52
C GLN A 1058 -27.35 -0.88 45.81
N ALA A 1059 -28.51 -0.39 46.28
CA ALA A 1059 -28.63 0.29 47.56
C ALA A 1059 -28.44 -0.66 48.75
N LEU A 1060 -28.94 -1.91 48.70
CA LEU A 1060 -28.64 -2.92 49.72
C LEU A 1060 -27.14 -3.27 49.78
N THR A 1061 -26.47 -3.36 48.62
CA THR A 1061 -25.01 -3.59 48.55
C THR A 1061 -24.16 -2.36 48.88
N MET A 1062 -24.73 -1.15 48.86
CA MET A 1062 -24.10 0.05 49.42
C MET A 1062 -24.40 0.25 50.91
N LEU A 1063 -25.57 -0.13 51.42
CA LEU A 1063 -25.91 -0.10 52.85
C LEU A 1063 -25.03 -1.08 53.66
N THR A 1064 -24.62 -2.20 53.07
CA THR A 1064 -23.60 -3.10 53.64
C THR A 1064 -22.16 -2.56 53.55
N ARG A 1065 -21.91 -1.44 52.87
CA ARG A 1065 -20.60 -0.75 52.81
C ARG A 1065 -20.55 0.61 53.52
N SER A 1066 -21.70 1.28 53.71
CA SER A 1066 -21.79 2.65 54.27
C SER A 1066 -22.14 2.70 55.77
N ALA A 1067 -21.83 1.63 56.51
CA ALA A 1067 -21.87 1.62 57.98
C ALA A 1067 -20.68 2.38 58.63
N ARG A 1068 -19.87 3.09 57.83
CA ARG A 1068 -18.74 3.93 58.28
C ARG A 1068 -18.78 5.28 57.58
N SER A 1069 -18.40 6.33 58.31
CA SER A 1069 -18.22 7.72 57.84
C SER A 1069 -19.50 8.52 57.53
N LYS A 1070 -20.31 8.78 58.55
CA LYS A 1070 -21.00 10.09 58.65
C LYS A 1070 -19.96 11.14 59.06
N GLN A 1071 -19.86 12.28 58.36
CA GLN A 1071 -20.01 13.62 58.96
C GLN A 1071 -19.75 14.79 57.99
N ILE A 1072 -20.64 15.79 58.06
CA ILE A 1072 -20.42 17.25 57.92
C ILE A 1072 -19.97 17.81 56.55
N SER A 1073 -20.91 18.53 55.93
CA SER A 1073 -20.69 19.62 54.96
C SER A 1073 -20.87 20.99 55.65
N ARG A 1074 -20.61 22.14 54.97
CA ARG A 1074 -21.36 23.43 55.10
C ARG A 1074 -20.80 24.60 54.23
N PHE A 1075 -21.72 25.42 53.65
CA PHE A 1075 -21.66 26.90 53.37
C PHE A 1075 -20.71 27.44 52.24
N THR A 1076 -20.79 28.66 51.62
CA THR A 1076 -21.81 29.63 51.06
C THR A 1076 -21.06 30.95 50.65
N CYS A 1077 -21.48 31.92 49.80
CA CYS A 1077 -22.44 32.11 48.67
C CYS A 1077 -22.26 33.56 48.07
N LEU A 1078 -23.24 34.13 47.31
CA LEU A 1078 -23.45 35.53 46.83
C LEU A 1078 -22.72 36.13 45.57
N ASP A 1079 -23.52 36.42 44.51
CA ASP A 1079 -23.85 37.71 43.84
C ASP A 1079 -22.84 38.88 43.54
N ARG A 1080 -22.74 39.39 42.27
CA ARG A 1080 -23.55 40.51 41.64
C ARG A 1080 -22.87 41.49 40.60
N LEU A 1081 -23.75 42.11 39.75
CA LEU A 1081 -23.62 43.29 38.81
C LEU A 1081 -23.04 43.05 37.36
N ILE A 1082 -23.37 43.69 36.21
CA ILE A 1082 -24.12 44.92 35.72
C ILE A 1082 -23.21 46.15 35.39
N PRO A 1083 -23.33 46.97 34.28
CA PRO A 1083 -24.48 47.29 33.39
C PRO A 1083 -24.31 47.11 31.82
N ARG A 1084 -24.37 48.18 30.97
CA ARG A 1084 -24.68 48.13 29.49
C ARG A 1084 -24.18 49.31 28.59
N GLY A 1085 -24.02 49.06 27.27
CA GLY A 1085 -24.03 50.03 26.13
C GLY A 1085 -23.43 49.49 24.81
N ILE A 1086 -23.54 50.08 23.58
CA ILE A 1086 -24.56 51.00 22.98
C ILE A 1086 -24.40 51.17 21.42
N TYR A 1087 -25.47 51.53 20.68
CA TYR A 1087 -25.60 52.05 19.27
C TYR A 1087 -25.30 51.21 17.98
N LEU A 1088 -25.89 51.69 16.85
CA LEU A 1088 -26.24 51.06 15.55
C LEU A 1088 -25.20 51.16 14.40
N LYS A 1089 -25.24 50.23 13.41
CA LYS A 1089 -25.72 50.50 12.01
C LYS A 1089 -25.78 49.31 11.01
N ALA A 1090 -26.79 49.38 10.12
CA ALA A 1090 -26.83 48.97 8.69
C ALA A 1090 -26.74 47.48 8.20
N THR A 1091 -27.92 46.83 8.13
CA THR A 1091 -28.56 46.18 6.93
C THR A 1091 -27.85 45.18 5.97
N CYS A 1092 -28.64 44.14 5.63
CA CYS A 1092 -28.58 43.24 4.44
C CYS A 1092 -27.50 42.13 4.43
N LEU A 1093 -27.75 40.91 3.94
CA LEU A 1093 -28.85 40.41 3.08
C LEU A 1093 -29.26 38.95 3.46
N LEU A 1094 -30.57 38.63 3.41
CA LEU A 1094 -31.28 37.36 3.06
C LEU A 1094 -30.60 35.96 3.33
N LEU A 1095 -31.26 34.89 3.80
CA LEU A 1095 -32.69 34.57 4.08
C LEU A 1095 -32.83 33.40 5.10
N LEU A 1096 -34.06 33.26 5.63
CA LEU A 1096 -34.77 32.13 6.27
C LEU A 1096 -34.03 30.80 6.61
N GLY A 1097 -34.34 30.14 7.74
CA GLY A 1097 -35.41 30.45 8.70
C GLY A 1097 -35.58 29.43 9.85
N CYS A 1098 -36.83 29.28 10.29
CA CYS A 1098 -37.37 28.54 11.44
C CYS A 1098 -36.73 27.16 11.76
N ALA A 1099 -36.80 26.63 12.99
CA ALA A 1099 -37.83 26.86 14.02
C ALA A 1099 -37.33 26.68 15.48
N SER A 1100 -38.27 26.83 16.42
CA SER A 1100 -38.25 26.17 17.74
C SER A 1100 -37.87 24.69 17.62
N GLY A 1101 -37.14 24.06 18.56
CA GLY A 1101 -36.97 24.38 19.97
C GLY A 1101 -37.80 23.39 20.82
N THR A 1102 -37.24 22.92 21.96
CA THR A 1102 -37.79 21.86 22.86
C THR A 1102 -38.01 20.48 22.19
N TRP A 1103 -37.38 19.36 22.57
CA TRP A 1103 -36.75 18.93 23.83
C TRP A 1103 -35.58 17.93 23.67
N ASN A 1104 -34.82 17.74 24.76
CA ASN A 1104 -34.10 16.53 25.17
C ASN A 1104 -33.33 15.71 24.12
N PHE A 1105 -32.26 16.29 23.57
CA PHE A 1105 -31.14 15.47 23.05
C PHE A 1105 -30.15 15.11 24.16
N SER A 1106 -30.44 14.01 24.88
CA SER A 1106 -29.38 13.10 25.30
C SER A 1106 -29.12 12.18 24.10
N SER A 1107 -27.89 11.89 23.66
CA SER A 1107 -26.66 11.83 24.47
C SER A 1107 -25.40 12.10 23.64
N VAL A 1108 -24.73 13.26 23.81
CA VAL A 1108 -23.32 13.43 23.41
C VAL A 1108 -22.54 14.19 24.49
N MET A 1109 -22.22 13.50 25.58
CA MET A 1109 -21.04 13.81 26.39
C MET A 1109 -20.35 12.53 26.88
N SER A 1110 -20.05 11.67 25.92
CA SER A 1110 -18.82 10.87 25.99
C SER A 1110 -17.87 11.46 24.95
N LEU A 1111 -16.57 11.47 25.25
CA LEU A 1111 -15.50 12.14 24.50
C LEU A 1111 -15.72 13.65 24.24
N PHE A 1112 -15.44 14.49 25.25
CA PHE A 1112 -14.25 15.35 25.15
C PHE A 1112 -13.80 15.93 26.51
N ARG A 1113 -12.96 15.17 27.23
CA ARG A 1113 -11.62 15.59 27.72
C ARG A 1113 -11.00 14.57 28.67
N PHE A 1114 -10.46 13.50 28.09
CA PHE A 1114 -9.29 12.86 28.68
C PHE A 1114 -8.07 13.73 28.35
N THR A 1115 -7.81 14.78 29.14
CA THR A 1115 -6.55 15.58 29.17
C THR A 1115 -6.66 16.74 30.18
N TRP A 1116 -6.09 16.59 31.38
CA TRP A 1116 -4.78 17.16 31.75
C TRP A 1116 -4.46 16.87 33.23
N ARG A 1117 -3.17 16.68 33.53
CA ARG A 1117 -2.50 16.60 34.86
C ARG A 1117 -2.14 15.20 35.38
N LEU A 1118 -1.29 14.53 34.61
CA LEU A 1118 -0.10 13.93 35.18
C LEU A 1118 1.06 14.94 35.00
N LEU A 1119 1.18 15.89 35.93
CA LEU A 1119 2.24 16.90 35.94
C LEU A 1119 2.49 17.39 37.37
N SER A 1120 3.76 17.40 37.79
CA SER A 1120 4.31 17.99 39.02
C SER A 1120 3.60 17.63 40.34
N SER A 1121 3.88 16.44 40.87
CA SER A 1121 4.34 16.36 42.26
C SER A 1121 5.84 16.68 42.28
N GLY A 1122 6.33 17.48 43.23
CA GLY A 1122 7.74 17.87 43.24
C GLY A 1122 8.17 18.90 44.29
N ARG A 1123 8.73 18.41 45.39
CA ARG A 1123 9.74 18.99 46.33
C ARG A 1123 10.02 17.87 47.36
N ILE A 1124 11.22 17.31 47.51
CA ILE A 1124 12.57 17.84 47.83
C ILE A 1124 12.78 18.03 49.34
N ALA A 1125 13.76 17.28 49.87
CA ALA A 1125 14.38 17.32 51.22
C ALA A 1125 13.47 16.98 52.44
N GLY A 1126 13.99 16.38 53.52
CA GLY A 1126 15.32 15.78 53.73
C GLY A 1126 15.72 15.67 55.22
N LEU A 1127 16.80 14.91 55.49
CA LEU A 1127 17.52 14.73 56.78
C LEU A 1127 16.95 13.77 57.86
N VAL A 1128 17.91 13.28 58.67
CA VAL A 1128 17.84 12.60 60.00
C VAL A 1128 17.72 11.06 60.02
N CYS A 1129 18.66 10.45 60.76
CA CYS A 1129 18.81 9.01 61.08
C CYS A 1129 18.14 8.67 62.45
N PRO A 1130 18.33 7.49 63.10
CA PRO A 1130 18.88 6.19 62.67
C PRO A 1130 18.03 4.95 63.12
N SER A 1131 18.65 3.77 63.02
CA SER A 1131 18.69 2.68 64.04
C SER A 1131 17.51 1.72 64.30
N ASN A 1132 17.86 0.42 64.14
CA ASN A 1132 17.70 -0.71 65.08
C ASN A 1132 16.42 -1.58 65.12
N LEU A 1133 16.68 -2.90 65.05
CA LEU A 1133 16.10 -4.07 65.76
C LEU A 1133 14.56 -4.21 65.87
N ALA A 1134 13.95 -5.39 65.76
CA ALA A 1134 14.37 -6.77 65.43
C ALA A 1134 13.13 -7.48 64.81
N THR A 1135 13.21 -8.62 64.11
CA THR A 1135 13.82 -9.91 64.47
C THR A 1135 14.10 -10.72 63.21
#